data_AF-A0A4R0PG75-F1
#
_entry.id   AF-A0A4R0PG75-F1
#
_cell.length_a   1.000
_cell.length_b   1.000
_cell.length_c   1.000
_cell.angle_alpha   90.00
_cell.angle_beta   90.00
_cell.angle_gamma   90.00
#
_symmetry.space_group_name_H-M   'P 1'
#
loop_
_entity.id
_entity.type
_entity.pdbx_description
1 polymer ?
#
loop_
_entity_poly.entity_id
_entity_poly.type
_entity_poly.pdbx_seq_one_letter_code
_entity_poly.pdbx_strand_id
1 'polypeptide(L)'
;MKHPIIKYNFSLVAFLFLVSVNLVQAQSKKSAKVSKENTAYLFTYFTGNDKAEEAIRFAVSIDGYHYKALNKDKPVISSEKISSTGGVRDPHILRGEDGKTFYMVATDMVSANGWNANRAMVLLKSNDLIHWTSAVVNIQKRFPNNEDLLRVWAPQTIYDKTTKKYMVYWSMKHGDDPDKIYYAYANADFTDLETVPKQLFFSPTNGSCIDGDIIYDKGKYNLFFKTEGNGNGIKKAVSNKLTEGYVLQDKYLQQTKEAVEGAGVFKLNHGDEYILMYDVYMKGRYQFTKSKDLANFSVVDQDITMDFHPRHGTILSINQQEINRLLSKWYTVESVLLSAQNKAISQNNIVLDSVNHKLYLPVNYGTDLKAFDPQFNTFNQISIAPKGKLDFSKGPVIIKMSIAGQQPKTYEVNVSVANNPVLKGYYADPEILYSNKTGKYYIYPTSDGFNNWSGTYFKSFSSTDLVNWTDEGKILDLEKDVSWAKKNAWAPTIIEKKVNGGYKYFYYFTAAQKIGVAVADHPAGPFKDSGKALISSKPKGVKGGQEIDPDVFNDPKTNKSYLYWGNGYMAVAPLNDDMVSIDTSEIKIITPNNGFREGTEVFYREGKYYFLWSEDDTRSENYRVRYGFSDSPTGKITIPENNLILAKDMAQGIYGTGHNSVIKVNGKDEWYMVYHRFTRPKGISMGRAAGYNREVCIDKMEFNTDGTIKPVVPTVNGIKPIH
;
A
#
# COMPACT_ATOMS: atom_id res chain seq x y z
N MET A 1 48.54 -60.88 68.00
CA MET A 1 50.00 -60.60 67.90
C MET A 1 50.37 -60.53 66.42
N LYS A 2 51.37 -59.69 66.10
CA LYS A 2 51.76 -59.20 64.78
C LYS A 2 51.95 -60.29 63.70
N HIS A 3 51.59 -59.91 62.46
CA HIS A 3 52.07 -60.27 61.11
C HIS A 3 53.39 -61.06 60.98
N PRO A 4 53.72 -61.73 59.84
CA PRO A 4 53.38 -61.33 58.45
C PRO A 4 53.05 -62.46 57.43
N ILE A 5 52.28 -62.15 56.37
CA ILE A 5 52.64 -62.03 54.91
C ILE A 5 53.04 -63.36 54.24
N ILE A 6 52.31 -63.75 53.17
CA ILE A 6 52.82 -64.05 51.80
C ILE A 6 51.72 -64.64 50.88
N LYS A 7 51.37 -63.82 49.88
CA LYS A 7 51.28 -64.07 48.42
C LYS A 7 50.22 -64.97 47.74
N TYR A 8 49.77 -64.38 46.64
CA TYR A 8 49.34 -64.90 45.32
C TYR A 8 47.99 -65.63 45.22
N ASN A 9 47.15 -65.16 44.29
CA ASN A 9 46.98 -65.91 43.05
C ASN A 9 46.39 -65.11 41.89
N PHE A 10 46.94 -65.42 40.73
CA PHE A 10 46.67 -64.92 39.39
C PHE A 10 45.46 -65.63 38.74
N SER A 11 44.90 -64.96 37.73
CA SER A 11 44.10 -65.44 36.57
C SER A 11 42.79 -64.66 36.48
N LEU A 12 42.25 -64.22 35.34
CA LEU A 12 42.59 -64.33 33.92
C LEU A 12 41.76 -63.25 33.19
N VAL A 13 42.36 -62.57 32.20
CA VAL A 13 41.81 -62.15 30.88
C VAL A 13 40.39 -61.53 30.75
N ALA A 14 40.38 -60.43 29.97
CA ALA A 14 39.30 -59.86 29.13
C ALA A 14 38.52 -58.63 29.65
N PHE A 15 38.87 -57.49 29.04
CA PHE A 15 38.00 -56.44 28.50
C PHE A 15 36.73 -56.06 29.29
N LEU A 16 36.80 -54.94 30.01
CA LEU A 16 35.64 -54.17 30.43
C LEU A 16 35.98 -52.67 30.36
N PHE A 17 35.55 -52.06 29.24
CA PHE A 17 35.46 -50.62 29.06
C PHE A 17 34.04 -50.22 29.48
N LEU A 18 33.86 -49.79 30.72
CA LEU A 18 32.74 -48.95 31.17
C LEU A 18 32.98 -48.53 32.62
N VAL A 19 32.51 -47.32 32.93
CA VAL A 19 32.57 -46.61 34.21
C VAL A 19 33.78 -45.69 34.40
N SER A 20 33.77 -44.57 33.66
CA SER A 20 34.34 -43.31 34.15
C SER A 20 33.28 -42.60 35.00
N VAL A 21 33.47 -42.60 36.32
CA VAL A 21 32.64 -41.88 37.28
C VAL A 21 32.85 -40.37 37.11
N ASN A 22 31.72 -39.70 36.91
CA ASN A 22 31.52 -38.27 36.78
C ASN A 22 32.08 -37.47 37.98
N LEU A 23 33.03 -36.59 37.72
CA LEU A 23 33.24 -35.37 38.50
C LEU A 23 32.63 -34.21 37.71
N VAL A 24 31.32 -33.99 37.95
CA VAL A 24 30.61 -32.79 37.48
C VAL A 24 31.14 -31.62 38.29
N GLN A 25 32.02 -30.82 37.69
CA GLN A 25 32.18 -29.43 38.10
C GLN A 25 30.87 -28.70 37.82
N ALA A 26 30.10 -28.49 38.88
CA ALA A 26 28.98 -27.58 38.91
C ALA A 26 29.50 -26.14 38.78
N GLN A 27 29.87 -25.73 37.56
CA GLN A 27 29.78 -24.33 37.19
C GLN A 27 28.30 -23.99 37.11
N SER A 28 27.83 -23.22 38.09
CA SER A 28 26.53 -22.59 38.07
C SER A 28 26.37 -21.78 36.78
N LYS A 29 25.76 -22.38 35.75
CA LYS A 29 25.08 -21.62 34.71
C LYS A 29 24.06 -20.76 35.47
N LYS A 30 24.39 -19.47 35.69
CA LYS A 30 23.36 -18.45 35.89
C LYS A 30 22.44 -18.60 34.68
N SER A 31 21.30 -19.26 34.85
CA SER A 31 20.26 -19.19 33.85
C SER A 31 19.97 -17.70 33.70
N ALA A 32 20.16 -17.18 32.48
CA ALA A 32 19.73 -15.83 32.18
C ALA A 32 18.25 -15.79 32.57
N LYS A 33 17.92 -14.98 33.58
CA LYS A 33 16.55 -14.77 34.03
C LYS A 33 15.82 -14.19 32.82
N VAL A 34 15.07 -15.04 32.12
CA VAL A 34 14.28 -14.62 30.95
C VAL A 34 13.37 -13.49 31.41
N SER A 35 13.49 -12.30 30.83
CA SER A 35 12.59 -11.20 31.20
C SER A 35 11.17 -11.59 30.76
N LYS A 36 10.21 -11.43 31.68
CA LYS A 36 8.77 -11.54 31.38
C LYS A 36 8.22 -10.24 30.77
N GLU A 37 9.11 -9.33 30.40
CA GLU A 37 8.73 -8.02 29.89
C GLU A 37 8.22 -8.16 28.45
N ASN A 38 7.11 -7.47 28.16
CA ASN A 38 6.60 -7.39 26.80
C ASN A 38 7.52 -6.47 25.99
N THR A 39 7.99 -6.98 24.85
CA THR A 39 8.98 -6.32 23.99
C THR A 39 8.47 -6.09 22.58
N ALA A 40 7.27 -6.59 22.28
CA ALA A 40 6.64 -6.50 20.98
C ALA A 40 5.12 -6.67 21.09
N TYR A 41 4.47 -6.65 19.94
CA TYR A 41 3.04 -6.77 19.73
C TYR A 41 2.74 -7.80 18.64
N LEU A 42 1.69 -8.58 18.85
CA LEU A 42 1.05 -9.42 17.84
C LEU A 42 -0.29 -8.78 17.45
N PHE A 43 -0.46 -8.43 16.19
CA PHE A 43 -1.74 -8.01 15.63
C PHE A 43 -2.39 -9.21 14.95
N THR A 44 -3.57 -9.61 15.42
CA THR A 44 -4.42 -10.64 14.83
C THR A 44 -5.56 -10.00 14.06
N TYR A 45 -5.75 -10.33 12.78
CA TYR A 45 -6.71 -9.66 11.89
C TYR A 45 -7.21 -10.58 10.76
N PHE A 46 -8.14 -10.08 9.94
CA PHE A 46 -8.54 -10.61 8.62
C PHE A 46 -8.55 -9.46 7.59
N THR A 47 -8.77 -9.70 6.29
CA THR A 47 -8.51 -8.66 5.26
C THR A 47 -9.72 -8.17 4.48
N GLY A 48 -10.87 -8.85 4.52
CA GLY A 48 -11.96 -8.52 3.60
C GLY A 48 -13.24 -9.32 3.78
N ASN A 49 -14.05 -9.42 2.74
CA ASN A 49 -15.40 -10.01 2.79
C ASN A 49 -15.54 -11.28 1.95
N ASP A 50 -14.50 -11.67 1.23
CA ASP A 50 -14.49 -12.94 0.52
C ASP A 50 -14.05 -14.08 1.45
N LYS A 51 -14.50 -15.30 1.19
CA LYS A 51 -14.17 -16.50 1.98
C LYS A 51 -12.65 -16.67 2.20
N ALA A 52 -11.82 -16.30 1.22
CA ALA A 52 -10.36 -16.40 1.32
C ALA A 52 -9.71 -15.27 2.16
N GLU A 53 -10.42 -14.16 2.34
CA GLU A 53 -10.00 -13.00 3.12
C GLU A 53 -10.47 -13.08 4.58
N GLU A 54 -11.57 -13.80 4.81
CA GLU A 54 -12.16 -14.13 6.12
C GLU A 54 -11.39 -15.29 6.78
N ALA A 55 -10.14 -15.00 7.13
CA ALA A 55 -9.23 -15.95 7.72
C ALA A 55 -8.23 -15.25 8.65
N ILE A 56 -7.86 -15.93 9.74
CA ILE A 56 -6.95 -15.39 10.76
C ILE A 56 -5.55 -15.20 10.18
N ARG A 57 -5.04 -13.98 10.31
CA ARG A 57 -3.69 -13.55 9.90
C ARG A 57 -3.00 -12.88 11.08
N PHE A 58 -1.67 -12.86 11.03
CA PHE A 58 -0.83 -12.25 12.06
C PHE A 58 0.13 -11.22 11.47
N ALA A 59 0.38 -10.16 12.21
CA ALA A 59 1.46 -9.22 12.00
C ALA A 59 2.17 -8.91 13.34
N VAL A 60 3.40 -8.42 13.28
CA VAL A 60 4.18 -8.08 14.47
C VAL A 60 4.72 -6.66 14.41
N SER A 61 4.89 -6.05 15.58
CA SER A 61 5.52 -4.74 15.76
C SER A 61 6.37 -4.74 17.04
N ILE A 62 7.48 -4.00 17.05
CA ILE A 62 8.32 -3.82 18.24
C ILE A 62 7.95 -2.58 19.07
N ASP A 63 7.15 -1.68 18.50
CA ASP A 63 6.84 -0.37 19.10
C ASP A 63 5.35 -0.05 19.18
N GLY A 64 4.50 -0.81 18.49
CA GLY A 64 3.06 -0.59 18.43
C GLY A 64 2.62 0.39 17.34
N TYR A 65 3.53 0.77 16.44
CA TYR A 65 3.30 1.72 15.35
C TYR A 65 3.67 1.15 13.99
N HIS A 66 4.78 0.41 13.90
CA HIS A 66 5.27 -0.14 12.64
C HIS A 66 5.05 -1.65 12.62
N TYR A 67 4.07 -2.11 11.84
CA TYR A 67 3.67 -3.51 11.76
C TYR A 67 4.16 -4.18 10.48
N LYS A 68 4.53 -5.46 10.61
CA LYS A 68 4.92 -6.33 9.49
C LYS A 68 4.10 -7.61 9.49
N ALA A 69 3.43 -7.88 8.38
CA ALA A 69 2.67 -9.11 8.19
C ALA A 69 3.59 -10.33 8.28
N LEU A 70 3.14 -11.35 9.00
CA LEU A 70 3.73 -12.67 9.00
C LEU A 70 3.15 -13.51 7.86
N ASN A 71 3.87 -14.56 7.47
CA ASN A 71 3.42 -15.55 6.48
C ASN A 71 3.08 -14.92 5.11
N LYS A 72 3.73 -13.79 4.77
CA LYS A 72 3.49 -13.01 3.54
C LYS A 72 2.04 -12.55 3.41
N ASP A 73 1.44 -12.14 4.53
CA ASP A 73 0.02 -11.83 4.63
C ASP A 73 -0.82 -12.97 4.03
N LYS A 74 -0.60 -14.19 4.51
CA LYS A 74 -1.46 -15.35 4.25
C LYS A 74 -2.00 -15.89 5.57
N PRO A 75 -3.16 -16.55 5.56
CA PRO A 75 -3.74 -17.12 6.78
C PRO A 75 -2.75 -17.99 7.55
N VAL A 76 -2.70 -17.81 8.87
CA VAL A 76 -1.84 -18.59 9.77
C VAL A 76 -2.53 -19.87 10.26
N ILE A 77 -3.86 -19.93 10.13
CA ILE A 77 -4.72 -21.07 10.45
C ILE A 77 -5.69 -21.27 9.27
N SER A 78 -5.99 -22.52 8.94
CA SER A 78 -6.97 -22.84 7.89
C SER A 78 -8.39 -22.68 8.43
N SER A 79 -9.14 -21.69 7.91
CA SER A 79 -10.54 -21.45 8.29
C SER A 79 -11.42 -22.70 8.12
N GLU A 80 -11.24 -23.43 7.01
CA GLU A 80 -12.00 -24.66 6.71
C GLU A 80 -11.83 -25.78 7.75
N LYS A 81 -10.73 -25.76 8.52
CA LYS A 81 -10.50 -26.75 9.58
C LYS A 81 -11.10 -26.36 10.93
N ILE A 82 -11.37 -25.08 11.14
CA ILE A 82 -11.75 -24.54 12.46
C ILE A 82 -13.18 -23.99 12.50
N SER A 83 -13.77 -23.68 11.34
CA SER A 83 -15.06 -23.00 11.22
C SER A 83 -16.07 -23.90 10.52
N SER A 84 -17.34 -23.81 10.93
CA SER A 84 -18.44 -24.56 10.31
C SER A 84 -18.90 -23.97 8.97
N THR A 85 -18.64 -22.67 8.75
CA THR A 85 -18.94 -21.98 7.49
C THR A 85 -17.78 -22.01 6.48
N GLY A 86 -16.58 -22.35 6.95
CA GLY A 86 -15.32 -22.30 6.20
C GLY A 86 -14.63 -20.93 6.21
N GLY A 87 -15.13 -19.95 6.97
CA GLY A 87 -14.57 -18.60 7.13
C GLY A 87 -14.63 -18.13 8.59
N VAL A 88 -13.69 -17.28 8.99
CA VAL A 88 -13.66 -16.66 10.32
C VAL A 88 -13.36 -15.16 10.25
N ARG A 89 -13.99 -14.39 11.13
CA ARG A 89 -13.86 -12.93 11.20
C ARG A 89 -13.66 -12.46 12.63
N ASP A 90 -13.28 -11.19 12.75
CA ASP A 90 -13.24 -10.45 14.03
C ASP A 90 -12.43 -11.19 15.12
N PRO A 91 -11.20 -11.64 14.84
CA PRO A 91 -10.45 -12.44 15.78
C PRO A 91 -9.95 -11.61 16.97
N HIS A 92 -10.31 -12.01 18.17
CA HIS A 92 -9.80 -11.46 19.41
C HIS A 92 -8.90 -12.45 20.13
N ILE A 93 -7.70 -12.02 20.52
CA ILE A 93 -6.70 -12.87 21.20
C ILE A 93 -6.36 -12.32 22.60
N LEU A 94 -6.25 -13.22 23.57
CA LEU A 94 -5.94 -12.93 24.96
C LEU A 94 -4.84 -13.87 25.49
N ARG A 95 -3.91 -13.32 26.28
CA ARG A 95 -3.02 -14.13 27.12
C ARG A 95 -3.74 -14.50 28.41
N GLY A 96 -3.75 -15.79 28.73
CA GLY A 96 -4.29 -16.31 29.98
C GLY A 96 -3.52 -15.83 31.22
N GLU A 97 -4.19 -15.83 32.37
CA GLU A 97 -3.64 -15.41 33.67
C GLU A 97 -2.50 -16.33 34.13
N ASP A 98 -2.39 -17.55 33.57
CA ASP A 98 -1.26 -18.45 33.80
C ASP A 98 0.04 -18.00 33.10
N GLY A 99 -0.05 -16.98 32.23
CA GLY A 99 1.04 -16.37 31.50
C GLY A 99 1.57 -17.18 30.32
N LYS A 100 1.06 -18.38 30.06
CA LYS A 100 1.57 -19.32 29.05
C LYS A 100 0.53 -19.78 28.03
N THR A 101 -0.75 -19.78 28.39
CA THR A 101 -1.84 -20.14 27.49
C THR A 101 -2.37 -18.90 26.79
N PHE A 102 -2.75 -19.06 25.53
CA PHE A 102 -3.37 -18.05 24.69
C PHE A 102 -4.75 -18.55 24.27
N TYR A 103 -5.73 -17.68 24.39
CA TYR A 103 -7.10 -17.91 23.97
C TYR A 103 -7.42 -16.98 22.82
N MET A 104 -8.12 -17.49 21.82
CA MET A 104 -8.63 -16.67 20.74
C MET A 104 -10.09 -17.03 20.49
N VAL A 105 -10.89 -16.04 20.14
CA VAL A 105 -12.25 -16.23 19.66
C VAL A 105 -12.42 -15.52 18.34
N ALA A 106 -13.29 -16.04 17.48
CA ALA A 106 -13.60 -15.44 16.19
C ALA A 106 -15.05 -15.72 15.81
N THR A 107 -15.66 -14.83 15.04
CA THR A 107 -16.97 -15.07 14.42
C THR A 107 -16.83 -16.17 13.36
N ASP A 108 -17.68 -17.21 13.42
CA ASP A 108 -17.73 -18.28 12.41
C ASP A 108 -18.65 -17.85 11.26
N MET A 109 -18.10 -17.28 10.20
CA MET A 109 -18.88 -16.65 9.14
C MET A 109 -18.15 -16.56 7.81
N VAL A 110 -18.94 -16.69 6.73
CA VAL A 110 -18.60 -16.20 5.39
C VAL A 110 -19.59 -15.11 4.99
N SER A 111 -19.17 -13.84 4.93
CA SER A 111 -20.10 -12.71 4.74
C SER A 111 -20.75 -12.66 3.35
N ALA A 112 -20.11 -13.26 2.35
CA ALA A 112 -20.71 -13.46 1.03
C ALA A 112 -22.02 -14.28 1.07
N ASN A 113 -22.26 -15.06 2.13
CA ASN A 113 -23.53 -15.79 2.34
C ASN A 113 -24.62 -14.91 2.98
N GLY A 114 -24.33 -13.64 3.27
CA GLY A 114 -25.23 -12.67 3.88
C GLY A 114 -24.91 -12.36 5.35
N TRP A 115 -25.29 -11.17 5.79
CA TRP A 115 -25.00 -10.68 7.15
C TRP A 115 -25.76 -11.41 8.27
N ASN A 116 -26.81 -12.16 7.94
CA ASN A 116 -27.51 -13.02 8.88
C ASN A 116 -27.19 -14.50 8.62
N ALA A 117 -25.99 -14.84 8.12
CA ALA A 117 -25.61 -16.21 7.79
C ALA A 117 -24.99 -17.00 8.95
N ASN A 118 -24.78 -16.38 10.12
CA ASN A 118 -23.96 -16.96 11.18
C ASN A 118 -24.72 -17.12 12.51
N ARG A 119 -24.47 -18.19 13.28
CA ARG A 119 -25.01 -18.40 14.65
C ARG A 119 -23.96 -18.92 15.62
N ALA A 120 -22.70 -18.90 15.20
CA ALA A 120 -21.62 -19.56 15.88
C ALA A 120 -20.39 -18.67 16.01
N MET A 121 -19.55 -19.04 16.96
CA MET A 121 -18.21 -18.54 17.14
C MET A 121 -17.23 -19.72 17.21
N VAL A 122 -15.98 -19.47 16.87
CA VAL A 122 -14.87 -20.40 17.06
C VAL A 122 -14.10 -19.99 18.30
N LEU A 123 -13.89 -20.93 19.22
CA LEU A 123 -12.96 -20.81 20.34
C LEU A 123 -11.67 -21.52 19.98
N LEU A 124 -10.54 -20.89 20.23
CA LEU A 124 -9.21 -21.45 20.00
C LEU A 124 -8.31 -21.32 21.22
N LYS A 125 -7.40 -22.27 21.38
CA LYS A 125 -6.44 -22.33 22.48
C LYS A 125 -5.06 -22.74 21.97
N SER A 126 -4.01 -22.09 22.48
CA SER A 126 -2.60 -22.39 22.17
C SER A 126 -1.70 -22.18 23.38
N ASN A 127 -0.52 -22.79 23.39
CA ASN A 127 0.55 -22.50 24.35
C ASN A 127 1.79 -21.86 23.72
N ASP A 128 1.80 -21.69 22.40
CA ASP A 128 2.97 -21.21 21.65
C ASP A 128 2.69 -20.19 20.55
N LEU A 129 1.41 -19.84 20.33
CA LEU A 129 0.87 -18.97 19.27
C LEU A 129 0.95 -19.58 17.85
N ILE A 130 1.46 -20.79 17.69
CA ILE A 130 1.64 -21.44 16.38
C ILE A 130 0.63 -22.58 16.21
N HIS A 131 0.53 -23.45 17.22
CA HIS A 131 -0.34 -24.61 17.18
C HIS A 131 -1.60 -24.32 17.99
N TRP A 132 -2.75 -24.49 17.34
CA TRP A 132 -4.06 -24.14 17.88
C TRP A 132 -4.96 -25.35 17.89
N THR A 133 -5.66 -25.57 19.01
CA THR A 133 -6.87 -26.41 19.05
C THR A 133 -8.08 -25.50 18.92
N SER A 134 -9.16 -26.00 18.30
CA SER A 134 -10.38 -25.22 18.08
C SER A 134 -11.65 -25.99 18.45
N ALA A 135 -12.69 -25.25 18.83
CA ALA A 135 -14.05 -25.75 19.00
C ALA A 135 -15.05 -24.71 18.45
N VAL A 136 -16.15 -25.19 17.86
CA VAL A 136 -17.23 -24.32 17.38
C VAL A 136 -18.37 -24.34 18.38
N VAL A 137 -18.80 -23.16 18.82
CA VAL A 137 -19.97 -23.01 19.70
C VAL A 137 -21.06 -22.32 18.90
N ASN A 138 -22.10 -23.08 18.54
CA ASN A 138 -23.30 -22.55 17.90
C ASN A 138 -24.33 -22.18 18.98
N ILE A 139 -24.57 -20.88 19.17
CA ILE A 139 -25.40 -20.36 20.26
C ILE A 139 -26.84 -20.84 20.15
N GLN A 140 -27.40 -20.79 18.94
CA GLN A 140 -28.77 -21.22 18.66
C GLN A 140 -29.01 -22.70 19.00
N LYS A 141 -28.00 -23.56 18.78
CA LYS A 141 -28.08 -24.99 19.13
C LYS A 141 -27.76 -25.26 20.59
N ARG A 142 -26.87 -24.47 21.18
CA ARG A 142 -26.30 -24.74 22.51
C ARG A 142 -27.21 -24.32 23.66
N PHE A 143 -28.03 -23.29 23.45
CA PHE A 143 -28.90 -22.72 24.47
C PHE A 143 -30.35 -22.60 23.94
N PRO A 144 -31.36 -22.98 24.75
CA PRO A 144 -32.76 -22.83 24.35
C PRO A 144 -33.15 -21.35 24.20
N ASN A 145 -34.30 -21.07 23.58
CA ASN A 145 -34.85 -19.71 23.41
C ASN A 145 -33.99 -18.80 22.51
N ASN A 146 -33.41 -19.36 21.45
CA ASN A 146 -32.61 -18.65 20.44
C ASN A 146 -33.09 -18.97 19.02
N GLU A 147 -34.34 -19.39 18.86
CA GLU A 147 -34.93 -19.82 17.60
C GLU A 147 -34.94 -18.68 16.56
N ASP A 148 -35.10 -17.45 17.01
CA ASP A 148 -35.08 -16.21 16.20
C ASP A 148 -33.70 -15.53 16.15
N LEU A 149 -32.64 -16.16 16.64
CA LEU A 149 -31.27 -15.64 16.58
C LEU A 149 -30.79 -15.53 15.12
N LEU A 150 -30.46 -14.31 14.72
CA LEU A 150 -30.05 -13.98 13.35
C LEU A 150 -28.53 -13.99 13.17
N ARG A 151 -27.77 -13.51 14.17
CA ARG A 151 -26.30 -13.35 14.08
C ARG A 151 -25.57 -13.36 15.41
N VAL A 152 -24.30 -13.76 15.38
CA VAL A 152 -23.34 -13.83 16.52
C VAL A 152 -22.03 -13.18 16.10
N TRP A 153 -21.78 -11.93 16.49
CA TRP A 153 -20.70 -11.13 15.92
C TRP A 153 -19.65 -10.68 16.93
N ALA A 154 -18.41 -10.59 16.44
CA ALA A 154 -17.26 -10.02 17.14
C ALA A 154 -17.09 -10.53 18.58
N PRO A 155 -16.94 -11.85 18.79
CA PRO A 155 -16.65 -12.35 20.12
C PRO A 155 -15.28 -11.86 20.59
N GLN A 156 -15.19 -11.55 21.88
CA GLN A 156 -13.98 -11.16 22.57
C GLN A 156 -13.87 -11.89 23.90
N THR A 157 -12.71 -11.84 24.55
CA THR A 157 -12.43 -12.58 25.78
C THR A 157 -11.74 -11.70 26.82
N ILE A 158 -12.16 -11.80 28.08
CA ILE A 158 -11.51 -11.13 29.22
C ILE A 158 -11.52 -12.07 30.44
N TYR A 159 -10.50 -11.98 31.29
CA TYR A 159 -10.45 -12.76 32.53
C TYR A 159 -11.22 -12.06 33.66
N ASP A 160 -12.18 -12.75 34.25
CA ASP A 160 -12.87 -12.28 35.46
C ASP A 160 -12.14 -12.76 36.71
N LYS A 161 -11.53 -11.82 37.43
CA LYS A 161 -10.80 -12.09 38.68
C LYS A 161 -11.72 -12.53 39.83
N THR A 162 -13.01 -12.21 39.76
CA THR A 162 -13.99 -12.53 40.82
C THR A 162 -14.36 -14.01 40.75
N THR A 163 -14.76 -14.47 39.57
CA THR A 163 -15.15 -15.88 39.35
C THR A 163 -13.97 -16.79 38.99
N LYS A 164 -12.80 -16.20 38.68
CA LYS A 164 -11.59 -16.88 38.22
C LYS A 164 -11.77 -17.64 36.92
N LYS A 165 -12.59 -17.10 36.01
CA LYS A 165 -12.97 -17.71 34.73
C LYS A 165 -12.74 -16.74 33.58
N TYR A 166 -12.65 -17.27 32.37
CA TYR A 166 -12.64 -16.45 31.16
C TYR A 166 -14.07 -16.17 30.72
N MET A 167 -14.41 -14.88 30.65
CA MET A 167 -15.66 -14.40 30.10
C MET A 167 -15.49 -14.18 28.60
N VAL A 168 -16.37 -14.76 27.80
CA VAL A 168 -16.53 -14.47 26.37
C VAL A 168 -17.71 -13.53 26.23
N TYR A 169 -17.57 -12.48 25.43
CA TYR A 169 -18.63 -11.50 25.18
C TYR A 169 -18.70 -11.14 23.69
N TRP A 170 -19.91 -10.93 23.17
CA TRP A 170 -20.16 -10.81 21.73
C TRP A 170 -21.51 -10.13 21.48
N SER A 171 -21.80 -9.82 20.21
CA SER A 171 -23.05 -9.15 19.81
C SER A 171 -24.05 -10.14 19.22
N MET A 172 -25.33 -10.01 19.55
CA MET A 172 -26.41 -10.82 18.98
C MET A 172 -27.59 -9.98 18.54
N LYS A 173 -28.28 -10.45 17.50
CA LYS A 173 -29.57 -9.91 17.04
C LYS A 173 -30.62 -11.03 17.01
N HIS A 174 -31.78 -10.75 17.59
CA HIS A 174 -32.95 -11.63 17.59
C HIS A 174 -34.09 -10.92 16.87
N GLY A 175 -34.65 -11.52 15.81
CA GLY A 175 -35.73 -10.89 15.04
C GLY A 175 -35.47 -9.43 14.67
N ASP A 176 -36.42 -8.55 15.01
CA ASP A 176 -36.36 -7.11 14.73
C ASP A 176 -35.63 -6.29 15.81
N ASP A 177 -35.27 -6.89 16.96
CA ASP A 177 -34.58 -6.21 18.05
C ASP A 177 -33.21 -5.67 17.60
N PRO A 178 -32.73 -4.55 18.15
CA PRO A 178 -31.39 -4.05 17.87
C PRO A 178 -30.33 -5.05 18.34
N ASP A 179 -29.14 -5.02 17.74
CA ASP A 179 -28.02 -5.80 18.25
C ASP A 179 -27.63 -5.35 19.64
N LYS A 180 -27.41 -6.35 20.51
CA LYS A 180 -27.05 -6.16 21.91
C LYS A 180 -25.81 -6.99 22.23
N ILE A 181 -25.02 -6.51 23.18
CA ILE A 181 -23.82 -7.22 23.66
C ILE A 181 -24.23 -8.16 24.79
N TYR A 182 -23.83 -9.43 24.67
CA TYR A 182 -24.03 -10.50 25.65
C TYR A 182 -22.71 -11.03 26.14
N TYR A 183 -22.74 -11.77 27.25
CA TYR A 183 -21.58 -12.49 27.78
C TYR A 183 -21.96 -13.87 28.33
N ALA A 184 -20.99 -14.78 28.35
CA ALA A 184 -21.03 -16.06 29.04
C ALA A 184 -19.63 -16.46 29.50
N TYR A 185 -19.51 -17.41 30.43
CA TYR A 185 -18.23 -17.97 30.83
C TYR A 185 -17.88 -19.19 29.99
N ALA A 186 -16.63 -19.25 29.56
CA ALA A 186 -16.07 -20.45 28.95
C ALA A 186 -15.79 -21.53 30.00
N ASN A 187 -15.92 -22.79 29.59
CA ASN A 187 -15.48 -23.93 30.42
C ASN A 187 -13.94 -23.93 30.58
N ALA A 188 -13.43 -24.74 31.53
CA ALA A 188 -12.00 -24.78 31.84
C ALA A 188 -11.09 -25.16 30.65
N ASP A 189 -11.60 -26.01 29.75
CA ASP A 189 -10.85 -26.44 28.57
C ASP A 189 -10.84 -25.39 27.44
N PHE A 190 -11.73 -24.39 27.52
CA PHE A 190 -11.97 -23.36 26.50
C PHE A 190 -12.48 -23.97 25.17
N THR A 191 -13.42 -24.90 25.28
CA THR A 191 -14.03 -25.62 24.17
C THR A 191 -15.55 -25.40 24.07
N ASP A 192 -16.18 -24.84 25.11
CA ASP A 192 -17.61 -24.54 25.16
C ASP A 192 -17.92 -23.41 26.15
N LEU A 193 -19.15 -22.92 26.15
CA LEU A 193 -19.69 -21.98 27.13
C LEU A 193 -20.49 -22.73 28.20
N GLU A 194 -20.15 -22.52 29.47
CA GLU A 194 -20.77 -23.23 30.61
C GLU A 194 -21.94 -22.48 31.24
N THR A 195 -22.13 -21.20 30.91
CA THR A 195 -23.27 -20.40 31.38
C THR A 195 -24.14 -19.94 30.24
N VAL A 196 -25.45 -19.85 30.47
CA VAL A 196 -26.40 -19.24 29.52
C VAL A 196 -26.01 -17.76 29.27
N PRO A 197 -25.98 -17.29 28.01
CA PRO A 197 -25.66 -15.92 27.69
C PRO A 197 -26.58 -14.91 28.40
N LYS A 198 -25.99 -13.84 28.93
CA LYS A 198 -26.71 -12.73 29.57
C LYS A 198 -26.36 -11.42 28.89
N GLN A 199 -27.34 -10.52 28.74
CA GLN A 199 -27.07 -9.20 28.19
C GLN A 199 -26.12 -8.43 29.11
N LEU A 200 -25.04 -7.90 28.55
CA LEU A 200 -23.96 -7.23 29.27
C LEU A 200 -24.23 -5.72 29.45
N PHE A 201 -24.70 -5.08 28.37
CA PHE A 201 -24.94 -3.65 28.34
C PHE A 201 -26.37 -3.34 27.87
N PHE A 202 -27.03 -2.46 28.62
CA PHE A 202 -28.37 -1.96 28.33
C PHE A 202 -28.26 -0.52 27.85
N SER A 203 -28.31 -0.33 26.54
CA SER A 203 -28.26 1.00 25.94
C SER A 203 -29.45 1.85 26.40
N PRO A 204 -29.24 3.08 26.93
CA PRO A 204 -30.33 3.95 27.37
C PRO A 204 -31.33 4.30 26.27
N THR A 205 -30.93 4.23 25.00
CA THR A 205 -31.77 4.52 23.84
C THR A 205 -32.31 3.26 23.16
N ASN A 206 -32.02 2.06 23.71
CA ASN A 206 -32.25 0.78 23.04
C ASN A 206 -31.69 0.76 21.60
N GLY A 207 -30.56 1.44 21.37
CA GLY A 207 -29.87 1.46 20.06
C GLY A 207 -28.95 0.25 19.88
N SER A 208 -28.66 -0.09 18.61
CA SER A 208 -27.71 -1.15 18.26
C SER A 208 -26.33 -0.89 18.87
N CYS A 209 -25.78 -1.91 19.53
CA CYS A 209 -24.45 -1.92 20.12
C CYS A 209 -23.73 -3.20 19.70
N ILE A 210 -22.66 -3.07 18.92
CA ILE A 210 -21.85 -4.20 18.44
C ILE A 210 -20.35 -3.98 18.65
N ASP A 211 -19.53 -4.98 18.31
CA ASP A 211 -18.06 -4.90 18.33
C ASP A 211 -17.50 -4.42 19.67
N GLY A 212 -17.96 -5.05 20.76
CA GLY A 212 -17.56 -4.70 22.11
C GLY A 212 -16.08 -5.01 22.38
N ASP A 213 -15.36 -4.08 23.00
CA ASP A 213 -13.98 -4.26 23.50
C ASP A 213 -13.86 -3.69 24.93
N ILE A 214 -13.43 -4.52 25.88
CA ILE A 214 -13.37 -4.18 27.30
C ILE A 214 -11.92 -4.07 27.75
N ILE A 215 -11.55 -2.89 28.24
CA ILE A 215 -10.27 -2.67 28.93
C ILE A 215 -10.48 -2.25 30.38
N TYR A 216 -9.74 -2.89 31.28
CA TYR A 216 -9.71 -2.52 32.70
C TYR A 216 -8.61 -1.48 32.94
N ASP A 217 -8.99 -0.29 33.41
CA ASP A 217 -8.07 0.77 33.80
C ASP A 217 -8.55 1.48 35.07
N LYS A 218 -7.63 1.79 35.99
CA LYS A 218 -7.88 2.59 37.20
C LYS A 218 -9.15 2.18 37.99
N GLY A 219 -9.38 0.87 38.15
CA GLY A 219 -10.53 0.35 38.91
C GLY A 219 -11.84 0.27 38.14
N LYS A 220 -11.83 0.54 36.83
CA LYS A 220 -13.02 0.61 35.98
C LYS A 220 -12.87 -0.29 34.76
N TYR A 221 -13.99 -0.88 34.34
CA TYR A 221 -14.13 -1.54 33.05
C TYR A 221 -14.67 -0.52 32.05
N ASN A 222 -13.94 -0.29 30.96
CA ASN A 222 -14.33 0.57 29.85
C ASN A 222 -14.73 -0.33 28.68
N LEU A 223 -16.02 -0.42 28.39
CA LEU A 223 -16.56 -1.12 27.23
C LEU A 223 -16.66 -0.13 26.07
N PHE A 224 -15.78 -0.24 25.09
CA PHE A 224 -15.89 0.43 23.80
C PHE A 224 -16.81 -0.40 22.90
N PHE A 225 -17.62 0.25 22.08
CA PHE A 225 -18.54 -0.44 21.17
C PHE A 225 -18.93 0.47 20.00
N LYS A 226 -19.33 -0.17 18.91
CA LYS A 226 -19.91 0.48 17.73
C LYS A 226 -21.41 0.67 17.89
N THR A 227 -21.91 1.84 17.49
CA THR A 227 -23.34 2.10 17.31
C THR A 227 -23.75 1.96 15.85
N GLU A 228 -25.00 1.58 15.58
CA GLU A 228 -25.59 1.56 14.23
C GLU A 228 -26.89 2.39 14.14
N GLY A 229 -27.20 2.88 12.93
CA GLY A 229 -28.44 3.58 12.60
C GLY A 229 -28.31 5.10 12.69
N ASN A 230 -28.13 5.64 13.91
CA ASN A 230 -27.92 7.07 14.13
C ASN A 230 -26.50 7.34 14.62
N GLY A 231 -25.62 7.64 13.66
CA GLY A 231 -24.18 7.84 13.87
C GLY A 231 -23.45 6.50 14.00
N ASN A 232 -22.82 6.04 12.91
CA ASN A 232 -22.06 4.80 12.88
C ASN A 232 -20.63 5.05 13.39
N GLY A 233 -20.44 4.92 14.70
CA GLY A 233 -19.21 5.35 15.36
C GLY A 233 -18.92 4.61 16.65
N ILE A 234 -17.80 4.95 17.28
CA ILE A 234 -17.37 4.30 18.53
C ILE A 234 -17.76 5.16 19.72
N LYS A 235 -18.51 4.56 20.66
CA LYS A 235 -18.78 5.13 21.99
C LYS A 235 -18.20 4.22 23.07
N LYS A 236 -18.29 4.63 24.33
CA LYS A 236 -17.95 3.78 25.46
C LYS A 236 -18.97 3.82 26.58
N ALA A 237 -19.06 2.75 27.35
CA ALA A 237 -19.75 2.68 28.63
C ALA A 237 -18.77 2.24 29.72
N VAL A 238 -18.97 2.70 30.96
CA VAL A 238 -18.02 2.48 32.05
C VAL A 238 -18.71 1.85 33.25
N SER A 239 -18.08 0.84 33.86
CA SER A 239 -18.57 0.19 35.08
C SER A 239 -17.46 -0.04 36.12
N ASN A 240 -17.86 -0.21 37.39
CA ASN A 240 -17.03 -0.75 38.46
C ASN A 240 -16.98 -2.29 38.45
N LYS A 241 -17.92 -2.95 37.78
CA LYS A 241 -18.07 -4.41 37.75
C LYS A 241 -18.04 -4.88 36.31
N LEU A 242 -17.40 -6.02 36.06
CA LEU A 242 -17.21 -6.54 34.71
C LEU A 242 -18.54 -6.85 34.00
N THR A 243 -19.54 -7.35 34.73
CA THR A 243 -20.74 -7.96 34.16
C THR A 243 -22.02 -7.12 34.28
N GLU A 244 -21.97 -5.95 34.93
CA GLU A 244 -23.17 -5.14 35.19
C GLU A 244 -22.80 -3.67 35.46
N GLY A 245 -23.79 -2.78 35.45
CA GLY A 245 -23.62 -1.38 35.91
C GLY A 245 -22.88 -0.45 34.94
N TYR A 246 -22.82 -0.81 33.65
CA TYR A 246 -22.23 0.04 32.62
C TYR A 246 -23.07 1.29 32.37
N VAL A 247 -22.44 2.46 32.54
CA VAL A 247 -23.03 3.78 32.29
C VAL A 247 -22.46 4.37 31.00
N LEU A 248 -23.34 4.69 30.05
CA LEU A 248 -22.98 5.29 28.77
C LEU A 248 -22.23 6.62 28.96
N GLN A 249 -21.12 6.78 28.25
CA GLN A 249 -20.46 8.06 28.04
C GLN A 249 -20.85 8.53 26.64
N ASP A 250 -21.82 9.44 26.55
CA ASP A 250 -22.43 9.82 25.27
C ASP A 250 -21.56 10.79 24.45
N LYS A 251 -20.43 10.26 23.97
CA LYS A 251 -19.43 10.96 23.16
C LYS A 251 -18.85 9.98 22.14
N TYR A 252 -18.84 10.39 20.88
CA TYR A 252 -18.11 9.67 19.84
C TYR A 252 -16.60 9.85 20.02
N LEU A 253 -15.85 8.76 19.94
CA LEU A 253 -14.41 8.73 20.24
C LEU A 253 -13.55 8.69 18.96
N GLN A 254 -14.14 8.32 17.82
CA GLN A 254 -13.44 8.35 16.54
C GLN A 254 -13.09 9.78 16.12
N GLN A 255 -11.95 9.94 15.46
CA GLN A 255 -11.41 11.21 14.96
C GLN A 255 -11.68 11.40 13.46
N THR A 256 -12.80 10.84 12.99
CA THR A 256 -13.27 10.92 11.61
C THR A 256 -14.79 11.07 11.58
N LYS A 257 -15.31 11.68 10.51
CA LYS A 257 -16.76 11.75 10.24
C LYS A 257 -17.30 10.54 9.48
N GLU A 258 -16.38 9.71 8.96
CA GLU A 258 -16.71 8.48 8.25
C GLU A 258 -17.24 7.42 9.21
N ALA A 259 -18.00 6.46 8.68
CA ALA A 259 -18.47 5.32 9.46
C ALA A 259 -17.30 4.41 9.86
N VAL A 260 -17.32 3.93 11.11
CA VAL A 260 -16.24 3.10 11.68
C VAL A 260 -16.77 1.89 12.45
N GLU A 261 -15.93 0.87 12.59
CA GLU A 261 -16.25 -0.37 13.31
C GLU A 261 -15.04 -1.06 13.94
N GLY A 262 -15.28 -2.15 14.67
CA GLY A 262 -14.21 -3.00 15.20
C GLY A 262 -13.22 -2.28 16.10
N ALA A 263 -13.72 -1.65 17.17
CA ALA A 263 -12.87 -0.99 18.16
C ALA A 263 -11.91 -1.99 18.80
N GLY A 264 -10.63 -1.63 18.84
CA GLY A 264 -9.61 -2.37 19.59
C GLY A 264 -8.76 -1.41 20.40
N VAL A 265 -8.68 -1.64 21.71
CA VAL A 265 -7.93 -0.83 22.65
C VAL A 265 -6.79 -1.64 23.27
N PHE A 266 -5.57 -1.13 23.18
CA PHE A 266 -4.42 -1.74 23.84
C PHE A 266 -3.51 -0.69 24.46
N LYS A 267 -2.71 -1.12 25.45
CA LYS A 267 -1.75 -0.25 26.12
C LYS A 267 -0.37 -0.38 25.49
N LEU A 268 0.36 0.73 25.39
CA LEU A 268 1.77 0.67 24.98
C LEU A 268 2.64 0.02 26.08
N ASN A 269 3.61 -0.81 25.69
CA ASN A 269 4.45 -1.60 26.57
C ASN A 269 5.35 -0.69 27.41
N HIS A 270 5.74 0.45 26.84
CA HIS A 270 6.65 1.43 27.43
C HIS A 270 5.94 2.79 27.58
N GLY A 271 4.93 2.85 28.44
CA GLY A 271 4.23 4.11 28.72
C GLY A 271 2.91 3.95 29.49
N ASP A 272 2.24 5.07 29.70
CA ASP A 272 0.89 5.15 30.25
C ASP A 272 -0.19 5.36 29.18
N GLU A 273 0.22 5.38 27.91
CA GLU A 273 -0.63 5.65 26.75
C GLU A 273 -1.34 4.38 26.25
N TYR A 274 -2.54 4.59 25.74
CA TYR A 274 -3.41 3.63 25.10
C TYR A 274 -3.59 4.01 23.65
N ILE A 275 -3.71 3.00 22.80
CA ILE A 275 -4.13 3.15 21.42
C ILE A 275 -5.57 2.67 21.31
N LEU A 276 -6.42 3.47 20.68
CA LEU A 276 -7.71 3.04 20.13
C LEU A 276 -7.56 2.98 18.61
N MET A 277 -7.75 1.79 18.07
CA MET A 277 -7.78 1.53 16.63
C MET A 277 -9.18 1.09 16.19
N TYR A 278 -9.56 1.42 14.95
CA TYR A 278 -10.84 1.02 14.36
C TYR A 278 -10.77 0.99 12.82
N ASP A 279 -11.62 0.16 12.21
CA ASP A 279 -11.77 0.00 10.77
C ASP A 279 -12.68 1.11 10.21
N VAL A 280 -12.15 1.93 9.29
CA VAL A 280 -12.94 2.88 8.49
C VAL A 280 -13.44 2.12 7.26
N TYR A 281 -14.31 1.16 7.50
CA TYR A 281 -14.62 0.05 6.60
C TYR A 281 -15.10 0.48 5.19
N MET A 282 -15.76 1.63 5.08
CA MET A 282 -16.19 2.18 3.78
C MET A 282 -15.04 2.75 2.93
N LYS A 283 -13.88 2.97 3.55
CA LYS A 283 -12.67 3.53 2.91
C LYS A 283 -11.53 2.52 2.81
N GLY A 284 -11.72 1.29 3.30
CA GLY A 284 -10.69 0.24 3.25
C GLY A 284 -9.39 0.63 3.98
N ARG A 285 -9.49 1.40 5.06
CA ARG A 285 -8.34 1.84 5.86
C ARG A 285 -8.63 1.69 7.34
N TYR A 286 -7.57 1.49 8.12
CA TYR A 286 -7.61 1.63 9.57
C TYR A 286 -7.32 3.07 9.99
N GLN A 287 -7.74 3.43 11.20
CA GLN A 287 -7.28 4.63 11.89
C GLN A 287 -6.81 4.28 13.30
N PHE A 288 -5.67 4.86 13.68
CA PHE A 288 -5.05 4.72 14.98
C PHE A 288 -5.08 6.06 15.70
N THR A 289 -5.45 6.01 16.97
CA THR A 289 -5.49 7.18 17.84
C THR A 289 -4.85 6.85 19.18
N LYS A 290 -4.27 7.85 19.84
CA LYS A 290 -3.64 7.69 21.17
C LYS A 290 -4.36 8.47 22.25
N SER A 291 -4.32 7.97 23.49
CA SER A 291 -4.92 8.59 24.69
C SER A 291 -4.19 8.19 25.97
N LYS A 292 -4.27 9.02 27.03
CA LYS A 292 -3.82 8.68 28.40
C LYS A 292 -4.97 8.41 29.38
N ASP A 293 -6.19 8.73 28.98
CA ASP A 293 -7.38 8.74 29.84
C ASP A 293 -8.56 7.95 29.26
N LEU A 294 -8.37 7.31 28.10
CA LEU A 294 -9.39 6.56 27.37
C LEU A 294 -10.62 7.41 26.97
N ALA A 295 -10.52 8.74 26.99
CA ALA A 295 -11.63 9.67 26.74
C ALA A 295 -11.29 10.74 25.70
N ASN A 296 -10.02 11.14 25.62
CA ASN A 296 -9.51 12.13 24.68
C ASN A 296 -8.47 11.47 23.79
N PHE A 297 -8.75 11.42 22.49
CA PHE A 297 -7.96 10.69 21.50
C PHE A 297 -7.41 11.65 20.44
N SER A 298 -6.16 11.44 20.03
CA SER A 298 -5.52 12.18 18.93
C SER A 298 -5.04 11.21 17.85
N VAL A 299 -5.23 11.55 16.58
CA VAL A 299 -4.79 10.74 15.43
C VAL A 299 -3.27 10.56 15.42
N VAL A 300 -2.83 9.34 15.11
CA VAL A 300 -1.41 8.99 14.93
C VAL A 300 -1.16 8.25 13.61
N ASP A 301 -2.10 8.31 12.66
CA ASP A 301 -2.01 7.63 11.37
C ASP A 301 -0.68 7.90 10.63
N GLN A 302 -0.12 9.11 10.77
CA GLN A 302 1.16 9.49 10.17
C GLN A 302 2.37 8.71 10.70
N ASP A 303 2.26 8.15 11.90
CA ASP A 303 3.31 7.37 12.56
C ASP A 303 3.12 5.86 12.34
N ILE A 304 1.98 5.44 11.77
CA ILE A 304 1.65 4.04 11.54
C ILE A 304 2.14 3.59 10.16
N THR A 305 2.79 2.42 10.12
CA THR A 305 3.10 1.76 8.85
C THR A 305 2.71 0.29 8.88
N MET A 306 2.12 -0.19 7.79
CA MET A 306 1.74 -1.58 7.59
C MET A 306 2.02 -1.97 6.14
N ASP A 307 2.43 -3.23 5.92
CA ASP A 307 2.55 -3.83 4.58
C ASP A 307 1.35 -4.73 4.22
N PHE A 308 0.24 -4.53 4.93
CA PHE A 308 -1.04 -5.26 4.79
C PHE A 308 -2.21 -4.30 5.07
N HIS A 309 -3.43 -4.73 4.74
CA HIS A 309 -4.67 -3.98 4.98
C HIS A 309 -5.59 -4.77 5.92
N PRO A 310 -5.52 -4.53 7.23
CA PRO A 310 -6.33 -5.27 8.19
C PRO A 310 -7.77 -4.79 8.21
N ARG A 311 -8.66 -5.68 8.66
CA ARG A 311 -10.01 -5.43 9.13
C ARG A 311 -10.16 -6.00 10.54
N HIS A 312 -11.06 -5.40 11.32
CA HIS A 312 -11.45 -5.72 12.69
C HIS A 312 -10.61 -6.84 13.36
N GLY A 313 -9.69 -6.44 14.24
CA GLY A 313 -8.78 -7.34 14.92
C GLY A 313 -8.28 -6.80 16.26
N THR A 314 -7.35 -7.53 16.89
CA THR A 314 -6.86 -7.22 18.24
C THR A 314 -5.33 -7.25 18.30
N ILE A 315 -4.75 -6.39 19.15
CA ILE A 315 -3.32 -6.34 19.41
C ILE A 315 -3.01 -6.88 20.81
N LEU A 316 -2.12 -7.87 20.87
CA LEU A 316 -1.63 -8.49 22.09
C LEU A 316 -0.17 -8.15 22.33
N SER A 317 0.16 -7.67 23.52
CA SER A 317 1.55 -7.55 23.97
C SER A 317 2.20 -8.93 24.15
N ILE A 318 3.37 -9.11 23.54
CA ILE A 318 4.14 -10.36 23.55
C ILE A 318 5.56 -10.14 24.04
N ASN A 319 6.13 -11.18 24.65
CA ASN A 319 7.51 -11.17 25.14
C ASN A 319 8.49 -11.60 24.04
N GLN A 320 9.78 -11.51 24.36
CA GLN A 320 10.84 -11.80 23.39
C GLN A 320 10.79 -13.26 22.89
N GLN A 321 10.47 -14.24 23.73
CA GLN A 321 10.42 -15.64 23.29
C GLN A 321 9.29 -15.89 22.30
N GLU A 322 8.15 -15.23 22.48
CA GLU A 322 6.99 -15.38 21.62
C GLU A 322 7.21 -14.78 20.23
N ILE A 323 7.71 -13.54 20.15
CA ILE A 323 8.06 -12.96 18.85
C ILE A 323 9.13 -13.80 18.15
N ASN A 324 10.10 -14.37 18.89
CA ASN A 324 11.08 -15.28 18.29
C ASN A 324 10.39 -16.48 17.63
N ARG A 325 9.47 -17.15 18.32
CA ARG A 325 8.72 -18.29 17.77
C ARG A 325 7.95 -17.90 16.50
N LEU A 326 7.25 -16.77 16.54
CA LEU A 326 6.48 -16.26 15.41
C LEU A 326 7.36 -15.95 14.20
N LEU A 327 8.48 -15.24 14.41
CA LEU A 327 9.43 -14.91 13.35
C LEU A 327 10.09 -16.16 12.78
N SER A 328 10.53 -17.10 13.62
CA SER A 328 11.09 -18.38 13.18
C SER A 328 10.11 -19.18 12.32
N LYS A 329 8.81 -19.11 12.61
CA LYS A 329 7.79 -19.87 11.88
C LYS A 329 7.39 -19.22 10.56
N TRP A 330 7.19 -17.90 10.54
CA TRP A 330 6.46 -17.22 9.47
C TRP A 330 7.14 -16.00 8.86
N TYR A 331 8.18 -15.46 9.48
CA TYR A 331 8.96 -14.38 8.86
C TYR A 331 10.00 -14.97 7.91
N THR A 332 10.35 -14.26 6.85
CA THR A 332 11.22 -14.81 5.81
C THR A 332 12.36 -13.87 5.47
N VAL A 333 13.47 -14.42 4.96
CA VAL A 333 14.61 -13.63 4.47
C VAL A 333 14.16 -12.68 3.36
N GLU A 334 13.22 -13.09 2.52
CA GLU A 334 12.65 -12.22 1.47
C GLU A 334 11.94 -11.00 2.06
N SER A 335 11.27 -11.16 3.21
CA SER A 335 10.61 -10.05 3.91
C SER A 335 11.63 -9.05 4.48
N VAL A 336 12.81 -9.52 4.91
CA VAL A 336 13.94 -8.67 5.33
C VAL A 336 14.50 -7.91 4.13
N LEU A 337 14.76 -8.59 3.02
CA LEU A 337 15.32 -7.98 1.80
C LEU A 337 14.43 -6.88 1.24
N LEU A 338 13.11 -7.07 1.24
CA LEU A 338 12.14 -6.07 0.79
C LEU A 338 11.94 -4.91 1.78
N SER A 339 12.60 -4.96 2.94
CA SER A 339 12.52 -3.93 3.97
C SER A 339 13.66 -2.92 3.93
N ALA A 340 14.45 -2.86 2.86
CA ALA A 340 15.52 -1.87 2.72
C ALA A 340 14.95 -0.44 2.76
N GLN A 341 15.37 0.39 3.72
CA GLN A 341 14.74 1.70 3.97
C GLN A 341 15.61 2.91 3.63
N ASN A 342 16.80 2.71 3.07
CA ASN A 342 17.65 3.84 2.70
C ASN A 342 16.90 4.79 1.75
N LYS A 343 16.85 6.09 2.09
CA LYS A 343 16.11 7.13 1.35
C LYS A 343 16.58 7.31 -0.10
N ALA A 344 17.79 6.86 -0.42
CA ALA A 344 18.31 6.85 -1.77
C ALA A 344 17.64 5.78 -2.65
N ILE A 345 17.04 4.73 -2.07
CA ILE A 345 16.44 3.62 -2.80
C ILE A 345 15.09 4.02 -3.40
N SER A 346 14.89 3.68 -4.66
CA SER A 346 13.58 3.76 -5.33
C SER A 346 12.72 2.57 -4.89
N GLN A 347 11.98 2.75 -3.80
CA GLN A 347 11.26 1.70 -3.07
C GLN A 347 10.31 0.87 -3.94
N ASN A 348 9.56 1.51 -4.85
CA ASN A 348 8.63 0.81 -5.74
C ASN A 348 9.36 -0.13 -6.73
N ASN A 349 10.65 0.12 -6.98
CA ASN A 349 11.43 -0.52 -8.02
C ASN A 349 12.44 -1.56 -7.52
N ILE A 350 12.40 -1.91 -6.24
CA ILE A 350 13.16 -3.04 -5.70
C ILE A 350 12.75 -4.32 -6.44
N VAL A 351 13.73 -5.07 -6.95
CA VAL A 351 13.50 -6.36 -7.62
C VAL A 351 14.13 -7.47 -6.81
N LEU A 352 13.30 -8.39 -6.34
CA LEU A 352 13.75 -9.59 -5.63
C LEU A 352 13.48 -10.83 -6.49
N ASP A 353 14.55 -11.49 -6.92
CA ASP A 353 14.50 -12.83 -7.49
C ASP A 353 14.82 -13.84 -6.38
N SER A 354 13.78 -14.36 -5.75
CA SER A 354 13.93 -15.34 -4.68
C SER A 354 14.36 -16.72 -5.16
N VAL A 355 14.27 -17.01 -6.47
CA VAL A 355 14.66 -18.32 -7.03
C VAL A 355 16.17 -18.36 -7.23
N ASN A 356 16.73 -17.29 -7.80
CA ASN A 356 18.17 -17.17 -8.03
C ASN A 356 18.93 -16.47 -6.89
N HIS A 357 18.23 -16.14 -5.80
CA HIS A 357 18.73 -15.41 -4.65
C HIS A 357 19.42 -14.09 -5.02
N LYS A 358 18.76 -13.26 -5.84
CA LYS A 358 19.27 -11.94 -6.24
C LYS A 358 18.34 -10.83 -5.76
N LEU A 359 18.92 -9.76 -5.24
CA LEU A 359 18.22 -8.53 -4.88
C LEU A 359 18.84 -7.37 -5.67
N TYR A 360 17.99 -6.60 -6.33
CA TYR A 360 18.38 -5.35 -6.96
C TYR A 360 17.74 -4.17 -6.23
N LEU A 361 18.58 -3.25 -5.77
CA LEU A 361 18.21 -2.00 -5.11
C LEU A 361 18.58 -0.82 -6.02
N PRO A 362 17.63 -0.29 -6.81
CA PRO A 362 17.85 0.93 -7.57
C PRO A 362 17.99 2.14 -6.64
N VAL A 363 18.99 2.99 -6.88
CA VAL A 363 19.21 4.21 -6.09
C VAL A 363 19.26 5.47 -6.96
N ASN A 364 18.99 6.62 -6.34
CA ASN A 364 19.04 7.92 -7.00
C ASN A 364 20.47 8.26 -7.47
N TYR A 365 20.58 9.11 -8.50
CA TYR A 365 21.84 9.72 -8.91
C TYR A 365 22.56 10.39 -7.74
N GLY A 366 23.90 10.35 -7.74
CA GLY A 366 24.74 10.93 -6.69
C GLY A 366 24.87 10.08 -5.41
N THR A 367 24.22 8.92 -5.33
CA THR A 367 24.39 8.00 -4.19
C THR A 367 25.82 7.47 -4.11
N ASP A 368 26.44 7.55 -2.93
CA ASP A 368 27.77 6.98 -2.68
C ASP A 368 27.70 5.45 -2.58
N LEU A 369 28.01 4.78 -3.70
CA LEU A 369 28.05 3.32 -3.77
C LEU A 369 29.25 2.70 -3.05
N LYS A 370 30.29 3.46 -2.69
CA LYS A 370 31.47 2.92 -1.98
C LYS A 370 31.20 2.67 -0.49
N ALA A 371 30.21 3.36 0.07
CA ALA A 371 29.85 3.28 1.47
C ALA A 371 28.33 3.33 1.66
N PHE A 372 27.62 2.40 1.02
CA PHE A 372 26.17 2.33 1.03
C PHE A 372 25.64 1.31 2.04
N ASP A 373 24.66 1.70 2.84
CA ASP A 373 23.92 0.80 3.74
C ASP A 373 22.47 0.69 3.26
N PRO A 374 21.99 -0.49 2.83
CA PRO A 374 20.59 -0.69 2.45
C PRO A 374 19.57 -0.37 3.55
N GLN A 375 19.98 -0.39 4.83
CA GLN A 375 19.12 -0.17 6.00
C GLN A 375 17.92 -1.12 6.01
N PHE A 376 18.16 -2.43 5.92
CA PHE A 376 17.11 -3.43 6.10
C PHE A 376 16.54 -3.35 7.53
N ASN A 377 15.23 -3.47 7.67
CA ASN A 377 14.61 -3.64 8.98
C ASN A 377 15.05 -4.98 9.59
N THR A 378 15.41 -4.94 10.87
CA THR A 378 15.81 -6.13 11.60
C THR A 378 15.05 -6.22 12.91
N PHE A 379 14.58 -7.43 13.20
CA PHE A 379 14.25 -7.83 14.57
C PHE A 379 15.51 -8.37 15.24
N ASN A 380 15.55 -8.40 16.57
CA ASN A 380 16.69 -8.90 17.34
C ASN A 380 17.15 -10.32 16.95
N GLN A 381 16.28 -11.12 16.32
CA GLN A 381 16.53 -12.50 15.90
C GLN A 381 17.17 -12.61 14.52
N ILE A 382 17.31 -11.47 13.83
CA ILE A 382 17.77 -11.39 12.45
C ILE A 382 19.21 -10.90 12.47
N SER A 383 20.11 -11.70 11.91
CA SER A 383 21.49 -11.29 11.67
C SER A 383 21.74 -11.14 10.18
N ILE A 384 22.39 -10.04 9.83
CA ILE A 384 22.82 -9.71 8.48
C ILE A 384 24.35 -9.65 8.50
N ALA A 385 25.00 -10.25 7.50
CA ALA A 385 26.44 -10.22 7.34
C ALA A 385 26.81 -10.10 5.85
N PRO A 386 27.72 -9.19 5.45
CA PRO A 386 28.37 -8.18 6.29
C PRO A 386 27.38 -7.11 6.82
N LYS A 387 27.75 -6.41 7.89
CA LYS A 387 26.93 -5.36 8.53
C LYS A 387 27.39 -3.96 8.12
N GLY A 388 26.46 -3.01 8.13
CA GLY A 388 26.75 -1.59 7.96
C GLY A 388 26.95 -1.20 6.49
N LYS A 389 27.78 -0.18 6.26
CA LYS A 389 28.07 0.36 4.93
C LYS A 389 28.97 -0.59 4.14
N LEU A 390 28.58 -0.87 2.90
CA LEU A 390 29.25 -1.79 1.99
C LEU A 390 29.63 -1.06 0.67
N ASP A 391 30.64 -1.60 -0.02
CA ASP A 391 31.09 -1.10 -1.32
C ASP A 391 30.41 -1.88 -2.45
N PHE A 392 29.41 -1.27 -3.08
CA PHE A 392 28.72 -1.77 -4.28
C PHE A 392 29.28 -1.17 -5.57
N SER A 393 30.29 -0.29 -5.51
CA SER A 393 30.86 0.36 -6.71
C SER A 393 31.62 -0.62 -7.62
N LYS A 394 31.96 -1.80 -7.09
CA LYS A 394 32.66 -2.88 -7.81
C LYS A 394 31.74 -4.01 -8.28
N GLY A 395 30.43 -3.86 -8.09
CA GLY A 395 29.43 -4.87 -8.43
C GLY A 395 28.66 -5.39 -7.22
N PRO A 396 27.90 -6.48 -7.40
CA PRO A 396 27.05 -7.04 -6.35
C PRO A 396 27.82 -7.54 -5.13
N VAL A 397 27.24 -7.38 -3.95
CA VAL A 397 27.77 -7.87 -2.67
C VAL A 397 26.94 -9.04 -2.18
N ILE A 398 27.62 -10.09 -1.73
CA ILE A 398 26.99 -11.26 -1.14
C ILE A 398 26.59 -10.95 0.31
N ILE A 399 25.29 -10.98 0.60
CA ILE A 399 24.73 -10.74 1.93
C ILE A 399 24.10 -12.03 2.46
N LYS A 400 24.60 -12.51 3.60
CA LYS A 400 24.03 -13.60 4.37
C LYS A 400 23.03 -13.07 5.38
N MET A 401 21.82 -13.61 5.37
CA MET A 401 20.77 -13.33 6.33
C MET A 401 20.42 -14.60 7.09
N SER A 402 20.33 -14.47 8.41
CA SER A 402 19.94 -15.57 9.30
C SER A 402 18.80 -15.13 10.19
N ILE A 403 17.72 -15.90 10.19
CA ILE A 403 16.63 -15.78 11.16
C ILE A 403 16.80 -16.94 12.13
N ALA A 404 16.84 -16.67 13.43
CA ALA A 404 16.97 -17.72 14.44
C ALA A 404 15.96 -18.86 14.20
N GLY A 405 16.40 -20.11 14.26
CA GLY A 405 15.55 -21.28 13.99
C GLY A 405 15.31 -21.61 12.51
N GLN A 406 15.80 -20.79 11.58
CA GLN A 406 15.78 -21.07 10.13
C GLN A 406 17.19 -21.29 9.59
N GLN A 407 17.29 -21.96 8.44
CA GLN A 407 18.56 -22.04 7.72
C GLN A 407 18.94 -20.67 7.16
N PRO A 408 20.19 -20.20 7.37
CA PRO A 408 20.65 -18.97 6.78
C PRO A 408 20.56 -19.02 5.25
N LYS A 409 20.20 -17.90 4.64
CA LYS A 409 20.22 -17.74 3.18
C LYS A 409 21.21 -16.65 2.79
N THR A 410 21.74 -16.77 1.60
CA THR A 410 22.69 -15.82 1.03
C THR A 410 22.11 -15.26 -0.26
N TYR A 411 22.18 -13.95 -0.42
CA TYR A 411 21.69 -13.24 -1.59
C TYR A 411 22.80 -12.40 -2.22
N GLU A 412 22.87 -12.40 -3.54
CA GLU A 412 23.64 -11.45 -4.32
C GLU A 412 22.85 -10.13 -4.38
N VAL A 413 23.35 -9.10 -3.71
CA VAL A 413 22.70 -7.79 -3.63
C VAL A 413 23.42 -6.82 -4.55
N ASN A 414 22.73 -6.37 -5.60
CA ASN A 414 23.21 -5.34 -6.51
C ASN A 414 22.57 -3.99 -6.14
N VAL A 415 23.39 -2.95 -5.99
CA VAL A 415 22.94 -1.57 -5.80
C VAL A 415 23.52 -0.76 -6.94
N SER A 416 22.67 -0.12 -7.74
CA SER A 416 23.14 0.74 -8.83
C SER A 416 22.23 1.95 -9.01
N VAL A 417 22.81 3.02 -9.56
CA VAL A 417 22.03 4.19 -9.95
C VAL A 417 21.01 3.79 -11.03
N ALA A 418 19.77 4.20 -10.83
CA ALA A 418 18.67 4.01 -11.76
C ALA A 418 17.79 5.26 -11.76
N ASN A 419 17.93 6.08 -12.81
CA ASN A 419 17.24 7.36 -12.91
C ASN A 419 15.85 7.25 -13.54
N ASN A 420 15.41 6.04 -13.93
CA ASN A 420 14.02 5.76 -14.30
C ASN A 420 13.35 4.82 -13.27
N PRO A 421 12.16 5.18 -12.75
CA PRO A 421 11.37 6.36 -13.09
C PRO A 421 11.98 7.68 -12.57
N VAL A 422 11.77 8.77 -13.31
CA VAL A 422 12.30 10.11 -12.97
C VAL A 422 11.52 10.78 -11.84
N LEU A 423 10.25 10.40 -11.66
CA LEU A 423 9.39 10.93 -10.60
C LEU A 423 9.12 9.86 -9.55
N LYS A 424 9.18 10.25 -8.27
CA LYS A 424 8.84 9.37 -7.14
C LYS A 424 7.33 9.27 -6.95
N GLY A 425 6.77 8.07 -7.10
CA GLY A 425 5.34 7.80 -6.91
C GLY A 425 4.69 7.31 -8.20
N TYR A 426 3.36 7.31 -8.22
CA TYR A 426 2.60 6.93 -9.41
C TYR A 426 2.15 8.17 -10.17
N TYR A 427 2.66 8.30 -11.38
CA TYR A 427 2.40 9.41 -12.27
C TYR A 427 2.35 8.88 -13.70
N ALA A 428 1.55 9.53 -14.52
CA ALA A 428 1.37 9.12 -15.88
C ALA A 428 1.18 10.32 -16.80
N ASP A 429 1.00 10.03 -18.08
CA ASP A 429 0.65 10.99 -19.12
C ASP A 429 1.48 12.29 -19.03
N PRO A 430 2.84 12.19 -19.05
CA PRO A 430 3.71 13.31 -18.71
C PRO A 430 3.84 14.28 -19.88
N GLU A 431 3.62 15.56 -19.61
CA GLU A 431 4.04 16.68 -20.46
C GLU A 431 5.37 17.26 -19.95
N ILE A 432 6.23 17.76 -20.84
CA ILE A 432 7.49 18.43 -20.47
C ILE A 432 7.69 19.79 -21.14
N LEU A 433 8.06 20.79 -20.35
CA LEU A 433 8.35 22.16 -20.80
C LEU A 433 9.72 22.63 -20.32
N TYR A 434 10.47 23.32 -21.18
CA TYR A 434 11.55 24.20 -20.73
C TYR A 434 11.04 25.64 -20.59
N SER A 435 11.14 26.21 -19.39
CA SER A 435 10.69 27.56 -19.09
C SER A 435 11.82 28.56 -19.30
N ASN A 436 11.67 29.48 -20.26
CA ASN A 436 12.65 30.54 -20.48
C ASN A 436 12.66 31.54 -19.32
N LYS A 437 11.56 31.66 -18.57
CA LYS A 437 11.50 32.54 -17.40
C LYS A 437 12.41 32.06 -16.27
N THR A 438 12.47 30.75 -16.04
CA THR A 438 13.14 30.17 -14.87
C THR A 438 14.44 29.44 -15.21
N GLY A 439 14.68 29.15 -16.49
CA GLY A 439 15.84 28.39 -16.95
C GLY A 439 15.81 26.92 -16.51
N LYS A 440 14.62 26.37 -16.26
CA LYS A 440 14.40 25.01 -15.76
C LYS A 440 13.44 24.23 -16.65
N TYR A 441 13.55 22.91 -16.59
CA TYR A 441 12.60 21.96 -17.13
C TYR A 441 11.49 21.69 -16.12
N TYR A 442 10.28 21.43 -16.61
CA TYR A 442 9.10 21.09 -15.80
C TYR A 442 8.38 19.90 -16.40
N ILE A 443 8.05 18.90 -15.59
CA ILE A 443 7.14 17.81 -15.96
C ILE A 443 5.78 18.02 -15.31
N TYR A 444 4.72 17.80 -16.08
CA TYR A 444 3.33 17.89 -15.68
C TYR A 444 2.63 16.56 -15.98
N PRO A 445 2.45 15.68 -14.98
CA PRO A 445 1.79 14.41 -15.19
C PRO A 445 0.33 14.39 -14.70
N THR A 446 -0.43 13.40 -15.15
CA THR A 446 -1.57 12.86 -14.41
C THR A 446 -1.10 12.34 -13.04
N SER A 447 -1.81 12.70 -11.96
CA SER A 447 -1.63 12.04 -10.66
C SER A 447 -2.25 10.64 -10.69
N ASP A 448 -1.43 9.60 -10.74
CA ASP A 448 -1.87 8.20 -10.90
C ASP A 448 -1.89 7.45 -9.54
N GLY A 449 -2.16 6.14 -9.54
CA GLY A 449 -2.26 5.34 -8.31
C GLY A 449 -3.65 5.37 -7.66
N PHE A 450 -4.63 5.99 -8.32
CA PHE A 450 -6.03 6.02 -7.90
C PHE A 450 -6.85 5.04 -8.75
N ASN A 451 -7.68 4.22 -8.10
CA ASN A 451 -8.51 3.22 -8.79
C ASN A 451 -9.28 3.86 -9.96
N ASN A 452 -9.14 3.26 -11.15
CA ASN A 452 -9.78 3.73 -12.39
C ASN A 452 -9.51 5.21 -12.72
N TRP A 453 -8.28 5.68 -12.50
CA TRP A 453 -7.85 7.06 -12.79
C TRP A 453 -8.75 8.12 -12.14
N SER A 454 -9.14 7.89 -10.89
CA SER A 454 -10.05 8.79 -10.15
C SER A 454 -9.38 10.02 -9.53
N GLY A 455 -8.09 10.25 -9.80
CA GLY A 455 -7.35 11.44 -9.35
C GLY A 455 -8.04 12.75 -9.72
N THR A 456 -7.93 13.75 -8.85
CA THR A 456 -8.65 15.04 -8.94
C THR A 456 -7.74 16.26 -8.96
N TYR A 457 -6.43 16.09 -9.01
CA TYR A 457 -5.48 17.19 -8.98
C TYR A 457 -4.26 16.92 -9.86
N PHE A 458 -3.59 18.00 -10.25
CA PHE A 458 -2.33 17.98 -10.98
C PHE A 458 -1.18 18.49 -10.11
N LYS A 459 0.03 18.03 -10.39
CA LYS A 459 1.28 18.50 -9.79
C LYS A 459 2.25 18.94 -10.88
N SER A 460 3.29 19.66 -10.50
CA SER A 460 4.45 19.90 -11.37
C SER A 460 5.73 19.50 -10.67
N PHE A 461 6.74 19.16 -11.48
CA PHE A 461 8.07 18.79 -11.03
C PHE A 461 9.10 19.58 -11.81
N SER A 462 10.10 20.18 -11.16
CA SER A 462 11.13 20.97 -11.85
C SER A 462 12.51 20.35 -11.78
N SER A 463 13.32 20.55 -12.83
CA SER A 463 14.71 20.09 -12.87
C SER A 463 15.59 21.08 -13.65
N THR A 464 16.85 21.19 -13.26
CA THR A 464 17.87 21.92 -14.04
C THR A 464 18.64 21.00 -14.99
N ASP A 465 18.55 19.68 -14.81
CA ASP A 465 19.45 18.71 -15.45
C ASP A 465 18.75 17.43 -15.97
N LEU A 466 17.41 17.42 -15.96
CA LEU A 466 16.53 16.31 -16.36
C LEU A 466 16.65 15.02 -15.53
N VAL A 467 17.46 15.00 -14.48
CA VAL A 467 17.67 13.84 -13.60
C VAL A 467 17.21 14.12 -12.18
N ASN A 468 17.57 15.28 -11.65
CA ASN A 468 17.22 15.68 -10.29
C ASN A 468 15.93 16.51 -10.33
N TRP A 469 14.82 15.88 -9.95
CA TRP A 469 13.49 16.48 -9.97
C TRP A 469 13.04 16.94 -8.58
N THR A 470 12.57 18.18 -8.50
CA THR A 470 11.93 18.77 -7.32
C THR A 470 10.43 18.73 -7.50
N ASP A 471 9.70 18.18 -6.53
CA ASP A 471 8.24 18.23 -6.49
C ASP A 471 7.79 19.64 -6.08
N GLU A 472 7.18 20.37 -7.01
CA GLU A 472 6.72 21.75 -6.81
C GLU A 472 5.31 21.82 -6.19
N GLY A 473 4.73 20.67 -5.84
CA GLY A 473 3.42 20.57 -5.21
C GLY A 473 2.25 20.56 -6.20
N LYS A 474 1.05 20.73 -5.65
CA LYS A 474 -0.20 20.76 -6.42
C LYS A 474 -0.35 22.10 -7.12
N ILE A 475 -0.67 22.07 -8.41
CA ILE A 475 -0.76 23.27 -9.25
C ILE A 475 -2.20 23.62 -9.63
N LEU A 476 -3.10 22.63 -9.60
CA LEU A 476 -4.52 22.75 -9.88
C LEU A 476 -5.28 21.58 -9.23
N ASP A 477 -6.33 21.87 -8.48
CA ASP A 477 -7.21 20.89 -7.82
C ASP A 477 -8.64 21.05 -8.35
N LEU A 478 -9.17 20.04 -9.03
CA LEU A 478 -10.49 20.13 -9.67
C LEU A 478 -11.59 20.45 -8.67
N GLU A 479 -11.51 19.90 -7.46
CA GLU A 479 -12.55 20.08 -6.44
C GLU A 479 -12.63 21.53 -5.97
N LYS A 480 -11.50 22.24 -5.96
CA LYS A 480 -11.39 23.61 -5.45
C LYS A 480 -11.41 24.67 -6.55
N ASP A 481 -10.63 24.44 -7.60
CA ASP A 481 -10.22 25.47 -8.54
C ASP A 481 -11.04 25.45 -9.85
N VAL A 482 -11.67 24.32 -10.18
CA VAL A 482 -12.41 24.13 -11.44
C VAL A 482 -13.91 24.05 -11.19
N SER A 483 -14.70 25.01 -11.68
CA SER A 483 -16.13 25.11 -11.38
C SER A 483 -16.98 24.05 -12.10
N TRP A 484 -16.53 23.56 -13.25
CA TRP A 484 -17.34 22.79 -14.20
C TRP A 484 -17.05 21.27 -14.22
N ALA A 485 -16.00 20.80 -13.55
CA ALA A 485 -15.65 19.38 -13.40
C ALA A 485 -14.90 19.12 -12.09
N LYS A 486 -15.19 17.98 -11.45
CA LYS A 486 -14.71 17.63 -10.09
C LYS A 486 -14.01 16.27 -10.00
N LYS A 487 -13.78 15.62 -11.14
CA LYS A 487 -13.23 14.26 -11.19
C LYS A 487 -12.33 14.11 -12.42
N ASN A 488 -11.45 13.10 -12.36
CA ASN A 488 -10.72 12.61 -13.52
C ASN A 488 -9.81 13.68 -14.14
N ALA A 489 -8.83 14.16 -13.35
CA ALA A 489 -7.78 15.07 -13.77
C ALA A 489 -6.71 14.31 -14.56
N TRP A 490 -6.76 14.37 -15.90
CA TRP A 490 -5.89 13.56 -16.78
C TRP A 490 -5.11 14.38 -17.80
N ALA A 491 -3.99 13.79 -18.23
CA ALA A 491 -3.23 14.08 -19.44
C ALA A 491 -3.17 15.57 -19.78
N PRO A 492 -2.34 16.34 -19.05
CA PRO A 492 -2.18 17.74 -19.37
C PRO A 492 -1.19 17.96 -20.52
N THR A 493 -1.23 19.18 -21.08
CA THR A 493 -0.18 19.74 -21.94
C THR A 493 0.01 21.22 -21.56
N ILE A 494 1.13 21.84 -21.94
CA ILE A 494 1.41 23.22 -21.56
C ILE A 494 2.21 23.98 -22.63
N ILE A 495 1.97 25.28 -22.74
CA ILE A 495 2.81 26.16 -23.55
C ILE A 495 3.16 27.46 -22.82
N GLU A 496 4.41 27.89 -22.98
CA GLU A 496 4.90 29.20 -22.57
C GLU A 496 4.74 30.21 -23.72
N LYS A 497 4.13 31.36 -23.46
CA LYS A 497 4.00 32.46 -24.43
C LYS A 497 4.46 33.78 -23.81
N LYS A 498 5.06 34.64 -24.63
CA LYS A 498 5.31 36.03 -24.26
C LYS A 498 4.03 36.85 -24.47
N VAL A 499 3.49 37.42 -23.40
CA VAL A 499 2.31 38.28 -23.40
C VAL A 499 2.67 39.58 -22.68
N ASN A 500 2.52 40.72 -23.36
CA ASN A 500 2.82 42.05 -22.81
C ASN A 500 4.22 42.17 -22.17
N GLY A 501 5.23 41.55 -22.81
CA GLY A 501 6.63 41.57 -22.33
C GLY A 501 6.95 40.60 -21.18
N GLY A 502 5.93 39.93 -20.60
CA GLY A 502 6.11 38.88 -19.60
C GLY A 502 5.84 37.48 -20.16
N TYR A 503 6.18 36.45 -19.40
CA TYR A 503 5.85 35.06 -19.73
C TYR A 503 4.54 34.64 -19.06
N LYS A 504 3.65 34.03 -19.84
CA LYS A 504 2.41 33.37 -19.40
C LYS A 504 2.47 31.90 -19.77
N TYR A 505 1.84 31.07 -18.94
CA TYR A 505 1.76 29.63 -19.10
C TYR A 505 0.30 29.23 -19.28
N PHE A 506 0.01 28.57 -20.41
CA PHE A 506 -1.31 28.06 -20.75
C PHE A 506 -1.30 26.55 -20.58
N TYR A 507 -2.02 26.06 -19.58
CA TYR A 507 -2.06 24.66 -19.16
C TYR A 507 -3.39 24.05 -19.54
N TYR A 508 -3.39 23.17 -20.54
CA TYR A 508 -4.58 22.47 -20.99
C TYR A 508 -4.64 21.11 -20.31
N PHE A 509 -5.83 20.66 -19.95
CA PHE A 509 -5.99 19.44 -19.16
C PHE A 509 -7.33 18.79 -19.41
N THR A 510 -7.39 17.48 -19.20
CA THR A 510 -8.65 16.75 -19.20
C THR A 510 -9.27 16.76 -17.80
N ALA A 511 -10.56 17.06 -17.70
CA ALA A 511 -11.38 16.88 -16.51
C ALA A 511 -12.76 16.35 -16.88
N ALA A 512 -13.17 15.23 -16.27
CA ALA A 512 -14.44 14.55 -16.58
C ALA A 512 -14.69 14.36 -18.10
N GLN A 513 -13.65 13.93 -18.84
CA GLN A 513 -13.67 13.68 -20.30
C GLN A 513 -14.02 14.92 -21.15
N LYS A 514 -13.59 16.08 -20.69
CA LYS A 514 -13.63 17.36 -21.41
C LYS A 514 -12.28 18.05 -21.22
N ILE A 515 -11.93 18.96 -22.12
CA ILE A 515 -10.66 19.69 -22.06
C ILE A 515 -10.90 21.09 -21.52
N GLY A 516 -10.15 21.46 -20.49
CA GLY A 516 -10.08 22.80 -19.92
C GLY A 516 -8.75 23.49 -20.25
N VAL A 517 -8.66 24.75 -19.85
CA VAL A 517 -7.43 25.54 -19.87
C VAL A 517 -7.35 26.41 -18.63
N ALA A 518 -6.19 26.40 -17.99
CA ALA A 518 -5.86 27.25 -16.87
C ALA A 518 -4.60 28.07 -17.18
N VAL A 519 -4.50 29.27 -16.61
CA VAL A 519 -3.43 30.23 -16.92
C VAL A 519 -2.65 30.57 -15.65
N ALA A 520 -1.33 30.68 -15.77
CA ALA A 520 -0.44 31.11 -14.70
C ALA A 520 0.63 32.10 -15.19
N ASP A 521 1.21 32.83 -14.24
CA ASP A 521 2.38 33.68 -14.43
C ASP A 521 3.70 32.94 -14.15
N HIS A 522 3.64 31.71 -13.65
CA HIS A 522 4.81 30.91 -13.29
C HIS A 522 4.55 29.44 -13.69
N PRO A 523 5.57 28.69 -14.17
CA PRO A 523 5.37 27.33 -14.66
C PRO A 523 4.89 26.36 -13.56
N ALA A 524 5.19 26.63 -12.29
CA ALA A 524 4.70 25.86 -11.14
C ALA A 524 3.34 26.38 -10.57
N GLY A 525 2.65 27.27 -11.29
CA GLY A 525 1.40 27.86 -10.83
C GLY A 525 1.57 28.95 -9.77
N PRO A 526 0.50 29.30 -9.03
CA PRO A 526 -0.83 28.67 -9.09
C PRO A 526 -1.51 28.92 -10.44
N PHE A 527 -2.22 27.91 -10.95
CA PHE A 527 -3.00 28.04 -12.19
C PHE A 527 -4.44 28.45 -11.89
N LYS A 528 -4.97 29.36 -12.70
CA LYS A 528 -6.36 29.80 -12.64
C LYS A 528 -7.14 29.26 -13.84
N ASP A 529 -8.14 28.41 -13.58
CA ASP A 529 -9.05 27.89 -14.60
C ASP A 529 -9.77 29.02 -15.35
N SER A 530 -10.00 28.84 -16.65
CA SER A 530 -10.74 29.81 -17.48
C SER A 530 -12.24 29.86 -17.16
N GLY A 531 -12.75 28.94 -16.33
CA GLY A 531 -14.11 28.93 -15.80
C GLY A 531 -15.09 28.07 -16.60
N LYS A 532 -14.65 27.47 -17.71
CA LYS A 532 -15.45 26.57 -18.55
C LYS A 532 -14.57 25.56 -19.29
N ALA A 533 -15.16 24.45 -19.72
CA ALA A 533 -14.51 23.56 -20.67
C ALA A 533 -14.29 24.28 -22.02
N LEU A 534 -13.09 24.12 -22.57
CA LEU A 534 -12.71 24.57 -23.91
C LEU A 534 -13.25 23.62 -24.98
N ILE A 535 -13.15 22.31 -24.74
CA ILE A 535 -13.73 21.26 -25.60
C ILE A 535 -14.64 20.38 -24.75
N SER A 536 -15.92 20.30 -25.12
CA SER A 536 -16.93 19.52 -24.37
C SER A 536 -17.79 18.61 -25.23
N SER A 537 -17.48 18.48 -26.51
CA SER A 537 -18.26 17.71 -27.47
C SER A 537 -17.38 17.20 -28.61
N LYS A 538 -17.77 16.06 -29.18
CA LYS A 538 -17.14 15.48 -30.37
C LYS A 538 -17.18 16.44 -31.55
N PRO A 539 -16.13 16.46 -32.38
CA PRO A 539 -16.17 17.10 -33.68
C PRO A 539 -17.31 16.54 -34.55
N LYS A 540 -17.83 17.37 -35.46
CA LYS A 540 -18.89 16.98 -36.40
C LYS A 540 -18.47 15.73 -37.20
N GLY A 541 -19.32 14.70 -37.18
CA GLY A 541 -19.10 13.45 -37.91
C GLY A 541 -18.37 12.35 -37.12
N VAL A 542 -17.80 12.66 -35.95
CA VAL A 542 -17.19 11.67 -35.06
C VAL A 542 -18.27 11.03 -34.17
N LYS A 543 -18.39 9.70 -34.23
CA LYS A 543 -19.43 8.93 -33.52
C LYS A 543 -18.95 8.17 -32.27
N GLY A 544 -17.65 7.96 -32.14
CA GLY A 544 -17.03 7.23 -31.02
C GLY A 544 -15.87 8.03 -30.42
N GLY A 545 -15.18 7.45 -29.44
CA GLY A 545 -14.02 8.09 -28.81
C GLY A 545 -14.35 9.13 -27.73
N GLN A 546 -13.33 9.87 -27.29
CA GLN A 546 -13.43 10.81 -26.16
C GLN A 546 -12.65 12.10 -26.40
N GLU A 547 -13.08 13.18 -25.73
CA GLU A 547 -12.48 14.52 -25.77
C GLU A 547 -11.43 14.64 -24.65
N ILE A 548 -10.31 13.94 -24.83
CA ILE A 548 -9.21 13.84 -23.85
C ILE A 548 -7.85 14.03 -24.53
N ASP A 549 -6.78 13.98 -23.73
CA ASP A 549 -5.38 14.02 -24.16
C ASP A 549 -5.06 15.21 -25.08
N PRO A 550 -5.27 16.46 -24.60
CA PRO A 550 -4.87 17.64 -25.33
C PRO A 550 -3.36 17.68 -25.54
N ASP A 551 -2.92 18.16 -26.69
CA ASP A 551 -1.56 18.60 -26.96
C ASP A 551 -1.57 20.00 -27.59
N VAL A 552 -0.64 20.87 -27.21
CA VAL A 552 -0.54 22.25 -27.70
C VAL A 552 0.79 22.50 -28.39
N PHE A 553 0.72 22.95 -29.63
CA PHE A 553 1.91 23.21 -30.44
C PHE A 553 1.87 24.61 -31.05
N ASN A 554 3.01 25.30 -31.05
CA ASN A 554 3.18 26.57 -31.72
C ASN A 554 4.04 26.39 -32.97
N ASP A 555 3.42 26.62 -34.13
CA ASP A 555 4.11 26.53 -35.42
C ASP A 555 5.22 27.59 -35.52
N PRO A 556 6.50 27.20 -35.60
CA PRO A 556 7.60 28.15 -35.71
C PRO A 556 7.64 28.88 -37.06
N LYS A 557 6.93 28.40 -38.10
CA LYS A 557 6.86 29.06 -39.42
C LYS A 557 5.87 30.21 -39.44
N THR A 558 4.71 30.04 -38.80
CA THR A 558 3.61 31.01 -38.86
C THR A 558 3.32 31.72 -37.54
N ASN A 559 3.91 31.23 -36.44
CA ASN A 559 3.62 31.64 -35.06
C ASN A 559 2.16 31.41 -34.61
N LYS A 560 1.38 30.64 -35.38
CA LYS A 560 0.05 30.19 -34.98
C LYS A 560 0.16 29.03 -33.99
N SER A 561 -0.72 29.01 -33.00
CA SER A 561 -0.83 27.91 -32.05
C SER A 561 -2.00 27.01 -32.41
N TYR A 562 -1.83 25.71 -32.18
CA TYR A 562 -2.81 24.67 -32.49
C TYR A 562 -3.03 23.81 -31.26
N LEU A 563 -4.27 23.38 -31.05
CA LEU A 563 -4.64 22.40 -30.05
C LEU A 563 -5.05 21.10 -30.75
N TYR A 564 -4.44 20.00 -30.35
CA TYR A 564 -4.74 18.64 -30.79
C TYR A 564 -5.44 17.90 -29.65
N TRP A 565 -6.32 16.96 -29.95
CA TRP A 565 -6.93 16.10 -28.93
C TRP A 565 -7.57 14.84 -29.50
N GLY A 566 -7.84 13.89 -28.61
CA GLY A 566 -8.81 12.82 -28.82
C GLY A 566 -8.30 11.43 -28.48
N ASN A 567 -9.24 10.58 -28.04
CA ASN A 567 -9.08 9.14 -27.95
C ASN A 567 -9.99 8.47 -28.99
N GLY A 568 -9.45 7.57 -29.81
CA GLY A 568 -10.12 6.94 -30.96
C GLY A 568 -10.19 7.80 -32.22
N TYR A 569 -9.83 9.08 -32.13
CA TYR A 569 -9.64 10.02 -33.23
C TYR A 569 -8.60 11.06 -32.85
N MET A 570 -7.96 11.70 -33.83
CA MET A 570 -7.11 12.87 -33.62
C MET A 570 -7.76 14.08 -34.29
N ALA A 571 -8.16 15.07 -33.50
CA ALA A 571 -8.66 16.35 -33.96
C ALA A 571 -7.60 17.44 -33.79
N VAL A 572 -7.70 18.49 -34.59
CA VAL A 572 -6.88 19.70 -34.47
C VAL A 572 -7.71 20.94 -34.75
N ALA A 573 -7.44 22.03 -34.03
CA ALA A 573 -7.97 23.36 -34.31
C ALA A 573 -6.92 24.45 -34.03
N PRO A 574 -6.91 25.56 -34.78
CA PRO A 574 -6.17 26.75 -34.39
C PRO A 574 -6.67 27.30 -33.04
N LEU A 575 -5.75 27.72 -32.18
CA LEU A 575 -6.05 28.55 -31.02
C LEU A 575 -6.18 30.00 -31.47
N ASN A 576 -7.11 30.73 -30.85
CA ASN A 576 -7.17 32.19 -30.98
C ASN A 576 -6.04 32.84 -30.16
N ASP A 577 -5.79 34.13 -30.40
CA ASP A 577 -4.69 34.88 -29.76
C ASP A 577 -4.75 34.89 -28.22
N ASP A 578 -5.95 34.72 -27.65
CA ASP A 578 -6.15 34.65 -26.19
C ASP A 578 -5.65 33.34 -25.56
N MET A 579 -5.35 32.33 -26.38
CA MET A 579 -4.94 30.96 -26.01
C MET A 579 -5.94 30.22 -25.11
N VAL A 580 -7.13 30.80 -24.86
CA VAL A 580 -8.20 30.22 -24.03
C VAL A 580 -9.49 30.02 -24.82
N SER A 581 -9.41 30.14 -26.15
CA SER A 581 -10.44 29.79 -27.10
C SER A 581 -9.83 29.22 -28.39
N ILE A 582 -10.59 28.38 -29.11
CA ILE A 582 -10.21 27.82 -30.42
C ILE A 582 -11.10 28.38 -31.53
N ASP A 583 -10.61 28.34 -32.77
CA ASP A 583 -11.44 28.54 -33.96
C ASP A 583 -12.22 27.26 -34.26
N THR A 584 -13.47 27.21 -33.80
CA THR A 584 -14.34 26.03 -33.98
C THR A 584 -14.73 25.78 -35.44
N SER A 585 -14.57 26.76 -36.33
CA SER A 585 -14.88 26.60 -37.76
C SER A 585 -13.79 25.84 -38.52
N GLU A 586 -12.58 25.78 -37.97
CA GLU A 586 -11.39 25.18 -38.56
C GLU A 586 -11.00 23.82 -37.94
N ILE A 587 -11.93 23.18 -37.21
CA ILE A 587 -11.70 21.85 -36.63
C ILE A 587 -11.52 20.82 -37.76
N LYS A 588 -10.41 20.08 -37.74
CA LYS A 588 -10.11 18.99 -38.69
C LYS A 588 -9.88 17.69 -37.95
N ILE A 589 -10.26 16.58 -38.59
CA ILE A 589 -9.89 15.23 -38.15
C ILE A 589 -8.71 14.75 -39.00
N ILE A 590 -7.59 14.46 -38.33
CA ILE A 590 -6.32 14.08 -38.95
C ILE A 590 -5.80 12.72 -38.44
N THR A 591 -6.70 11.86 -37.95
CA THR A 591 -6.37 10.52 -37.43
C THR A 591 -5.47 9.75 -38.42
N PRO A 592 -4.27 9.31 -38.00
CA PRO A 592 -3.26 8.79 -38.93
C PRO A 592 -3.66 7.43 -39.54
N ASN A 593 -4.19 6.51 -38.74
CA ASN A 593 -4.70 5.21 -39.16
C ASN A 593 -5.60 4.57 -38.08
N ASN A 594 -6.09 3.36 -38.33
CA ASN A 594 -6.95 2.61 -37.40
C ASN A 594 -6.24 2.13 -36.11
N GLY A 595 -4.91 2.20 -36.06
CA GLY A 595 -4.11 1.86 -34.86
C GLY A 595 -3.98 3.01 -33.87
N PHE A 596 -4.41 4.23 -34.23
CA PHE A 596 -4.44 5.36 -33.30
C PHE A 596 -5.31 5.06 -32.07
N ARG A 597 -4.75 5.22 -30.86
CA ARG A 597 -5.54 5.22 -29.62
C ARG A 597 -5.72 6.62 -29.06
N GLU A 598 -4.65 7.27 -28.62
CA GLU A 598 -4.68 8.51 -27.82
C GLU A 598 -3.27 9.10 -27.65
N GLY A 599 -3.08 10.08 -26.75
CA GLY A 599 -1.77 10.62 -26.35
C GLY A 599 -1.00 11.22 -27.52
N THR A 600 -1.60 12.21 -28.18
CA THR A 600 -0.97 12.92 -29.31
C THR A 600 0.17 13.80 -28.80
N GLU A 601 1.27 13.89 -29.55
CA GLU A 601 2.38 14.81 -29.29
C GLU A 601 2.89 15.37 -30.62
N VAL A 602 3.02 16.70 -30.73
CA VAL A 602 3.41 17.40 -31.96
C VAL A 602 4.63 18.29 -31.73
N PHE A 603 5.68 18.06 -32.53
CA PHE A 603 6.85 18.92 -32.53
C PHE A 603 7.38 19.19 -33.95
N TYR A 604 8.25 20.19 -34.08
CA TYR A 604 8.85 20.59 -35.35
C TYR A 604 10.37 20.46 -35.33
N ARG A 605 10.94 19.82 -36.36
CA ARG A 605 12.39 19.70 -36.55
C ARG A 605 12.71 19.72 -38.05
N GLU A 606 13.69 20.53 -38.45
CA GLU A 606 14.27 20.55 -39.81
C GLU A 606 13.24 20.56 -40.96
N GLY A 607 12.21 21.41 -40.87
CA GLY A 607 11.24 21.57 -41.96
C GLY A 607 9.97 20.73 -41.83
N LYS A 608 9.97 19.70 -40.97
CA LYS A 608 8.89 18.71 -40.82
C LYS A 608 8.15 18.86 -39.49
N TYR A 609 6.85 18.58 -39.52
CA TYR A 609 6.02 18.40 -38.32
C TYR A 609 5.95 16.91 -38.01
N TYR A 610 6.29 16.55 -36.78
CA TYR A 610 6.26 15.19 -36.27
C TYR A 610 5.01 15.02 -35.43
N PHE A 611 4.30 13.91 -35.66
CA PHE A 611 3.11 13.55 -34.90
C PHE A 611 3.37 12.20 -34.27
N LEU A 612 3.40 12.15 -32.95
CA LEU A 612 3.49 10.95 -32.15
C LEU A 612 2.12 10.63 -31.57
N TRP A 613 1.85 9.34 -31.36
CA TRP A 613 0.64 8.87 -30.71
C TRP A 613 0.85 7.51 -30.06
N SER A 614 -0.01 7.18 -29.11
CA SER A 614 -0.04 5.86 -28.51
C SER A 614 -0.96 4.89 -29.25
N GLU A 615 -0.52 3.64 -29.35
CA GLU A 615 -1.30 2.50 -29.85
C GLU A 615 -1.53 1.49 -28.70
N ASP A 616 -2.69 0.82 -28.77
CA ASP A 616 -3.21 -0.10 -27.74
C ASP A 616 -3.69 0.64 -26.47
N ASP A 617 -4.19 -0.10 -25.48
CA ASP A 617 -4.76 0.43 -24.24
C ASP A 617 -3.70 0.61 -23.16
N THR A 618 -3.75 1.67 -22.36
CA THR A 618 -2.80 1.88 -21.25
C THR A 618 -2.89 0.79 -20.17
N ARG A 619 -3.84 -0.16 -20.19
CA ARG A 619 -3.84 -1.36 -19.34
C ARG A 619 -3.18 -2.57 -20.00
N SER A 620 -2.81 -2.47 -21.27
CA SER A 620 -2.10 -3.49 -22.04
C SER A 620 -0.60 -3.35 -21.83
N GLU A 621 0.10 -4.46 -21.61
CA GLU A 621 1.56 -4.48 -21.63
C GLU A 621 2.16 -4.05 -22.99
N ASN A 622 1.34 -4.05 -24.05
CA ASN A 622 1.73 -3.66 -25.40
C ASN A 622 1.44 -2.19 -25.72
N TYR A 623 0.99 -1.37 -24.75
CA TYR A 623 0.90 0.07 -24.93
C TYR A 623 2.25 0.62 -25.41
N ARG A 624 2.23 1.35 -26.53
CA ARG A 624 3.42 1.68 -27.32
C ARG A 624 3.26 2.97 -28.12
N VAL A 625 4.36 3.62 -28.47
CA VAL A 625 4.34 4.89 -29.22
C VAL A 625 4.67 4.65 -30.69
N ARG A 626 3.88 5.27 -31.57
CA ARG A 626 4.10 5.36 -33.01
C ARG A 626 4.25 6.80 -33.45
N TYR A 627 4.72 7.00 -34.68
CA TYR A 627 4.80 8.34 -35.26
C TYR A 627 4.52 8.42 -36.77
N GLY A 628 4.42 9.66 -37.26
CA GLY A 628 4.40 10.02 -38.66
C GLY A 628 4.79 11.50 -38.83
N PHE A 629 4.75 11.97 -40.07
CA PHE A 629 5.14 13.34 -40.43
C PHE A 629 4.07 14.06 -41.23
N SER A 630 4.11 15.38 -41.22
CA SER A 630 3.40 16.20 -42.22
C SER A 630 4.24 17.42 -42.61
N ASP A 631 3.89 18.01 -43.75
CA ASP A 631 4.45 19.30 -44.22
C ASP A 631 3.66 20.50 -43.67
N SER A 632 2.56 20.25 -42.94
CA SER A 632 1.67 21.24 -42.34
C SER A 632 1.22 20.78 -40.95
N PRO A 633 1.00 21.70 -39.98
CA PRO A 633 0.53 21.34 -38.65
C PRO A 633 -0.88 20.72 -38.65
N THR A 634 -1.67 20.90 -39.72
CA THR A 634 -3.03 20.33 -39.85
C THR A 634 -3.16 19.43 -41.08
N GLY A 635 -2.04 18.98 -41.63
CA GLY A 635 -2.01 18.21 -42.88
C GLY A 635 -2.28 16.72 -42.68
N LYS A 636 -2.34 15.98 -43.80
CA LYS A 636 -2.33 14.52 -43.76
C LYS A 636 -1.01 14.04 -43.16
N ILE A 637 -1.09 13.07 -42.26
CA ILE A 637 0.07 12.43 -41.64
C ILE A 637 0.55 11.28 -42.54
N THR A 638 1.80 11.37 -42.98
CA THR A 638 2.52 10.32 -43.70
C THR A 638 3.22 9.42 -42.68
N ILE A 639 2.89 8.14 -42.71
CA ILE A 639 3.42 7.14 -41.77
C ILE A 639 4.60 6.42 -42.43
N PRO A 640 5.82 6.49 -41.86
CA PRO A 640 6.96 5.73 -42.38
C PRO A 640 6.75 4.22 -42.16
N GLU A 641 7.45 3.39 -42.92
CA GLU A 641 7.35 1.92 -42.79
C GLU A 641 7.71 1.44 -41.37
N ASN A 642 8.83 1.94 -40.84
CA ASN A 642 9.28 1.69 -39.47
C ASN A 642 8.84 2.83 -38.55
N ASN A 643 7.59 2.78 -38.11
CA ASN A 643 7.00 3.85 -37.29
C ASN A 643 6.83 3.53 -35.80
N LEU A 644 7.20 2.34 -35.34
CA LEU A 644 7.21 2.01 -33.90
C LEU A 644 8.46 2.60 -33.26
N ILE A 645 8.29 3.50 -32.29
CA ILE A 645 9.43 4.21 -31.68
C ILE A 645 9.65 3.91 -30.21
N LEU A 646 8.63 3.43 -29.48
CA LEU A 646 8.79 3.01 -28.09
C LEU A 646 7.89 1.81 -27.83
N ALA A 647 8.44 0.76 -27.24
CA ALA A 647 7.72 -0.46 -26.88
C ALA A 647 8.35 -1.12 -25.64
N LYS A 648 7.64 -2.11 -25.08
CA LYS A 648 8.10 -2.92 -23.95
C LYS A 648 9.50 -3.52 -24.16
N ASP A 649 10.25 -3.68 -23.08
CA ASP A 649 11.47 -4.47 -23.00
C ASP A 649 11.30 -5.53 -21.90
N MET A 650 11.00 -6.76 -22.33
CA MET A 650 10.74 -7.88 -21.43
C MET A 650 11.99 -8.34 -20.68
N ALA A 651 13.18 -8.17 -21.26
CA ALA A 651 14.43 -8.57 -20.62
C ALA A 651 14.72 -7.68 -19.39
N GLN A 652 14.31 -6.41 -19.46
CA GLN A 652 14.40 -5.48 -18.33
C GLN A 652 13.14 -5.46 -17.46
N GLY A 653 12.04 -6.10 -17.86
CA GLY A 653 10.76 -6.06 -17.15
C GLY A 653 10.04 -4.70 -17.30
N ILE A 654 10.21 -4.04 -18.43
CA ILE A 654 9.59 -2.75 -18.78
C ILE A 654 8.39 -3.04 -19.69
N TYR A 655 7.19 -2.59 -19.32
CA TYR A 655 5.93 -2.90 -20.00
C TYR A 655 5.02 -1.66 -20.08
N GLY A 656 4.11 -1.65 -21.06
CA GLY A 656 3.07 -0.61 -21.17
C GLY A 656 3.66 0.78 -21.37
N THR A 657 4.64 0.92 -22.26
CA THR A 657 5.40 2.15 -22.51
C THR A 657 4.70 3.04 -23.53
N GLY A 658 3.90 3.99 -23.09
CA GLY A 658 3.20 4.91 -23.98
C GLY A 658 2.88 6.23 -23.33
N HIS A 659 2.05 7.02 -23.99
CA HIS A 659 1.74 8.42 -23.72
C HIS A 659 3.01 9.23 -23.44
N ASN A 660 3.50 9.93 -24.44
CA ASN A 660 4.77 10.62 -24.37
C ASN A 660 4.62 12.12 -24.64
N SER A 661 5.65 12.85 -24.23
CA SER A 661 6.00 14.20 -24.69
C SER A 661 7.47 14.22 -25.11
N VAL A 662 7.88 15.26 -25.83
CA VAL A 662 9.24 15.38 -26.37
C VAL A 662 9.86 16.72 -26.01
N ILE A 663 11.09 16.71 -25.51
CA ILE A 663 11.84 17.94 -25.22
C ILE A 663 13.12 18.02 -26.05
N LYS A 664 13.37 19.21 -26.60
CA LYS A 664 14.67 19.60 -27.14
C LYS A 664 15.47 20.33 -26.06
N VAL A 665 16.73 19.96 -25.87
CA VAL A 665 17.65 20.69 -24.99
C VAL A 665 17.88 22.10 -25.54
N ASN A 666 17.76 23.11 -24.67
CA ASN A 666 17.88 24.50 -25.11
C ASN A 666 19.24 24.75 -25.78
N GLY A 667 19.22 25.35 -26.97
CA GLY A 667 20.44 25.65 -27.75
C GLY A 667 21.15 24.45 -28.38
N LYS A 668 20.66 23.21 -28.23
CA LYS A 668 21.29 21.99 -28.77
C LYS A 668 20.28 21.19 -29.59
N ASP A 669 20.74 20.54 -30.66
CA ASP A 669 19.92 19.55 -31.37
C ASP A 669 19.99 18.18 -30.67
N GLU A 670 19.62 18.18 -29.39
CA GLU A 670 19.62 17.03 -28.50
C GLU A 670 18.21 16.87 -27.93
N TRP A 671 17.67 15.65 -28.01
CA TRP A 671 16.25 15.40 -27.79
C TRP A 671 16.03 14.25 -26.81
N TYR A 672 14.98 14.37 -26.02
CA TYR A 672 14.56 13.37 -25.04
C TYR A 672 13.06 13.13 -25.14
N MET A 673 12.67 11.87 -24.98
CA MET A 673 11.28 11.47 -24.86
C MET A 673 10.97 11.22 -23.39
N VAL A 674 9.92 11.87 -22.88
CA VAL A 674 9.34 11.60 -21.57
C VAL A 674 8.08 10.79 -21.79
N TYR A 675 7.90 9.70 -21.05
CA TYR A 675 6.77 8.78 -21.25
C TYR A 675 6.41 8.10 -19.92
N HIS A 676 5.33 7.32 -19.88
CA HIS A 676 5.07 6.46 -18.73
C HIS A 676 5.21 4.98 -19.07
N ARG A 677 5.43 4.16 -18.04
CA ARG A 677 5.35 2.69 -18.12
C ARG A 677 4.59 2.13 -16.93
N PHE A 678 4.27 0.84 -16.96
CA PHE A 678 3.80 0.16 -15.74
C PHE A 678 4.84 0.25 -14.63
N THR A 679 4.38 0.40 -13.38
CA THR A 679 5.27 0.30 -12.22
C THR A 679 6.11 -0.97 -12.28
N ARG A 680 7.42 -0.85 -12.20
CA ARG A 680 8.34 -1.99 -12.29
C ARG A 680 8.79 -2.41 -10.89
N PRO A 681 8.86 -3.71 -10.55
CA PRO A 681 8.55 -4.88 -11.39
C PRO A 681 7.10 -5.36 -11.29
N LYS A 682 6.28 -4.74 -10.42
CA LYS A 682 5.00 -5.30 -9.98
C LYS A 682 3.89 -5.19 -11.02
N GLY A 683 3.93 -4.18 -11.89
CA GLY A 683 2.84 -3.81 -12.78
C GLY A 683 2.35 -4.96 -13.66
N ILE A 684 3.26 -5.84 -14.13
CA ILE A 684 2.88 -6.98 -14.98
C ILE A 684 1.94 -7.98 -14.29
N SER A 685 1.98 -8.09 -12.96
CA SER A 685 1.11 -8.98 -12.18
C SER A 685 -0.11 -8.28 -11.59
N MET A 686 -0.28 -6.98 -11.82
CA MET A 686 -1.40 -6.20 -11.28
C MET A 686 -2.68 -6.29 -12.14
N GLY A 687 -2.63 -6.96 -13.29
CA GLY A 687 -3.76 -7.03 -14.22
C GLY A 687 -4.20 -5.62 -14.66
N ARG A 688 -5.51 -5.35 -14.60
CA ARG A 688 -6.07 -4.04 -14.99
C ARG A 688 -5.49 -2.87 -14.18
N ALA A 689 -5.06 -3.12 -12.94
CA ALA A 689 -4.54 -2.06 -12.08
C ALA A 689 -3.18 -1.51 -12.55
N ALA A 690 -2.46 -2.23 -13.40
CA ALA A 690 -1.23 -1.75 -14.01
C ALA A 690 -1.43 -0.43 -14.75
N GLY A 691 -2.57 -0.27 -15.45
CA GLY A 691 -2.88 0.92 -16.23
C GLY A 691 -3.20 2.17 -15.40
N TYR A 692 -3.40 2.06 -14.09
CA TYR A 692 -3.53 3.21 -13.17
C TYR A 692 -2.50 3.16 -12.02
N ASN A 693 -1.40 2.44 -12.22
CA ASN A 693 -0.22 2.42 -11.35
C ASN A 693 1.04 2.52 -12.23
N ARG A 694 1.16 3.64 -12.93
CA ARG A 694 2.22 3.91 -13.90
C ARG A 694 3.30 4.81 -13.29
N GLU A 695 4.46 4.83 -13.94
CA GLU A 695 5.62 5.62 -13.51
C GLU A 695 6.25 6.36 -14.70
N VAL A 696 6.62 7.62 -14.52
CA VAL A 696 7.18 8.49 -15.57
C VAL A 696 8.67 8.21 -15.75
N CYS A 697 9.11 8.09 -17.01
CA CYS A 697 10.46 7.78 -17.44
C CYS A 697 10.94 8.78 -18.49
N ILE A 698 12.26 8.91 -18.66
CA ILE A 698 12.88 9.69 -19.73
C ILE A 698 13.99 8.88 -20.39
N ASP A 699 14.07 8.92 -21.71
CA ASP A 699 15.17 8.33 -22.47
C ASP A 699 15.52 9.20 -23.69
N LYS A 700 16.74 9.02 -24.20
CA LYS A 700 17.25 9.80 -25.33
C LYS A 700 16.46 9.47 -26.60
N MET A 701 16.12 10.50 -27.37
CA MET A 701 15.48 10.39 -28.66
C MET A 701 16.44 10.85 -29.75
N GLU A 702 16.61 10.05 -30.79
CA GLU A 702 17.56 10.34 -31.88
C GLU A 702 16.90 10.25 -33.24
N PHE A 703 17.45 10.99 -34.19
CA PHE A 703 17.00 11.04 -35.57
C PHE A 703 18.08 10.48 -36.50
N ASN A 704 17.65 9.81 -37.56
CA ASN A 704 18.48 9.49 -38.71
C ASN A 704 18.65 10.73 -39.59
N THR A 705 19.59 10.68 -40.52
CA THR A 705 19.91 11.78 -41.43
C THR A 705 18.76 12.13 -42.40
N ASP A 706 17.84 11.21 -42.66
CA ASP A 706 16.63 11.44 -43.47
C ASP A 706 15.45 12.05 -42.66
N GLY A 707 15.66 12.26 -41.35
CA GLY A 707 14.70 12.78 -40.40
C GLY A 707 13.79 11.72 -39.76
N THR A 708 13.94 10.43 -40.08
CA THR A 708 13.25 9.34 -39.36
C THR A 708 13.74 9.23 -37.93
N ILE A 709 12.85 8.86 -37.02
CA ILE A 709 13.17 8.66 -35.60
C ILE A 709 13.76 7.26 -35.43
N LYS A 710 14.91 7.16 -34.74
CA LYS A 710 15.43 5.88 -34.29
C LYS A 710 14.57 5.38 -33.12
N PRO A 711 14.27 4.07 -33.04
CA PRO A 711 13.57 3.52 -31.88
C PRO A 711 14.26 3.91 -30.57
N VAL A 712 13.48 4.49 -29.66
CA VAL A 712 13.91 4.82 -28.30
C VAL A 712 14.07 3.53 -27.52
N VAL A 713 15.20 3.38 -26.83
CA VAL A 713 15.47 2.23 -25.96
C VAL A 713 15.00 2.60 -24.56
N PRO A 714 13.90 2.02 -24.03
CA PRO A 714 13.49 2.29 -22.65
C PRO A 714 14.51 1.70 -21.68
N THR A 715 14.90 2.48 -20.67
CA THR A 715 15.94 2.03 -19.72
C THR A 715 15.48 2.03 -18.26
N VAL A 716 16.13 1.21 -17.44
CA VAL A 716 16.11 1.35 -15.97
C VAL A 716 17.10 2.42 -15.51
N ASN A 717 18.26 2.51 -16.16
CA ASN A 717 19.31 3.44 -15.77
C ASN A 717 18.93 4.91 -15.99
N GLY A 718 18.01 5.19 -16.92
CA GLY A 718 17.66 6.53 -17.35
C GLY A 718 18.84 7.27 -17.98
N ILE A 719 18.72 8.58 -18.05
CA ILE A 719 19.73 9.46 -18.64
C ILE A 719 20.73 9.95 -17.60
N LYS A 720 21.85 10.51 -18.08
CA LYS A 720 22.77 11.28 -17.23
C LYS A 720 22.30 12.75 -17.16
N PRO A 721 22.69 13.48 -16.09
CA PRO A 721 22.41 14.91 -16.01
C PRO A 721 22.94 15.65 -17.25
N ILE A 722 22.12 16.53 -17.82
CA ILE A 722 22.54 17.40 -18.92
C ILE A 722 23.19 18.68 -18.38
N HIS A 723 24.05 19.31 -19.19
CA HIS A 723 24.80 20.53 -18.86
C HIS A 723 24.53 21.67 -19.83
#